data_AF-A0A485N716-F1
#
_entry.id   AF-A0A485N716-F1
#
_cell.length_a   1.000
_cell.length_b   1.000
_cell.length_c   1.000
_cell.angle_alpha   90.00
_cell.angle_beta   90.00
_cell.angle_gamma   90.00
#
_symmetry.space_group_name_H-M   'P 1'
#
loop_
_entity.id
_entity.type
_entity.pdbx_description
1 polymer ?
#
loop_
_entity_poly.entity_id
_entity_poly.type
_entity_poly.pdbx_seq_one_letter_code
_entity_poly.pdbx_strand_id
1 'polypeptide(L)'
;MSGSSGEQAPAYRSILSISDEAAKVQALNEHLSTRSYVQGYSLSQADVDVFRQLSAPPADTRLFHVARWFRHMEAILGGACGRGEPCGRQASKGRRGQPQWSPPAGSPPCKLRLYNSLTRNKDVFIPQNGKKVTWYCCGPTVYDASHMGHARSYISFDILRRVLQDYFGFDVFYCMNITDIDDKIIKRARQNYLFEQYRGKQPRAAQLLEDVHAALKPFSVKLNETADPDRKQMLERTQRAVELAAEPLERAVRGGLPAEEAARCAETLSESRMPCCVHRWHGGGQSLQMADNSFSDGVPSDALEAAKNASNTEKLTDQVMQNPQVLAALQERLDNVSHTPSSYIETLPKAVKRRINALKQLQVKCAHIEAKFYEEVHDLERKYAALYQPLFDKRREFITGDVEPTDAESEWHSENEEEDKLAGDVKSKAVIAEKEVATAEEPNPKGIPEFWFTIFRNVDMLSELVQEYDEPILKHLQDIKVKFSDPGQPMSFVLEFHFEPNDYFTNSVLTKTYKMKSEPDKADPFSFEGPEIVDCDGCVIDWKKGKNVTVKTIKKKQKHKGRGTVRTITKQVPNDSFFNFFSPLKASGDGESLDEDSEFTLASDFEIGHFFRERIVPRAVLYFTGEAIEDDDNFEEGEEGEEEELEGDEEGEDEDDAEINPKKEPSQPSECKQQ
;
A
#
# COMPACT_ATOMS: atom_id res chain seq x y z
N MET A 1 -29.15 7.67 26.76
CA MET A 1 -29.12 6.77 27.94
C MET A 1 -27.69 6.76 28.49
N SER A 2 -27.30 7.71 29.34
CA SER A 2 -27.32 7.57 30.80
C SER A 2 -26.81 6.21 31.30
N GLY A 3 -25.53 6.22 31.69
CA GLY A 3 -24.85 5.39 32.68
C GLY A 3 -25.49 4.06 33.12
N SER A 4 -24.73 2.98 32.89
CA SER A 4 -24.68 1.85 33.81
C SER A 4 -23.34 1.87 34.57
N SER A 5 -23.07 3.00 35.24
CA SER A 5 -22.26 3.01 36.46
C SER A 5 -23.16 2.51 37.59
N GLY A 6 -23.27 1.19 37.78
CA GLY A 6 -24.25 0.72 38.76
C GLY A 6 -24.44 -0.78 38.95
N GLU A 7 -23.43 -1.64 38.75
CA GLU A 7 -23.60 -3.07 39.11
C GLU A 7 -22.30 -3.83 39.43
N GLN A 8 -21.41 -3.26 40.26
CA GLN A 8 -20.23 -4.01 40.75
C GLN A 8 -20.14 -4.14 42.28
N ALA A 9 -20.95 -3.44 43.06
CA ALA A 9 -20.89 -3.50 44.52
C ALA A 9 -21.50 -4.75 45.20
N PRO A 10 -22.54 -5.44 44.67
CA PRO A 10 -23.17 -6.53 45.43
C PRO A 10 -22.33 -7.81 45.45
N ALA A 11 -21.65 -8.18 44.35
CA ALA A 11 -20.93 -9.44 44.22
C ALA A 11 -19.63 -9.50 45.06
N TYR A 12 -18.86 -8.42 45.12
CA TYR A 12 -17.64 -8.39 45.94
C TYR A 12 -17.93 -8.38 47.44
N ARG A 13 -19.02 -7.72 47.88
CA ARG A 13 -19.44 -7.74 49.29
C ARG A 13 -19.82 -9.14 49.76
N SER A 14 -20.52 -9.91 48.93
CA SER A 14 -20.84 -11.31 49.26
C SER A 14 -19.58 -12.17 49.35
N ILE A 15 -18.62 -12.00 48.43
CA ILE A 15 -17.36 -12.76 48.44
C ILE A 15 -16.50 -12.39 49.66
N LEU A 16 -16.42 -11.10 50.00
CA LEU A 16 -15.68 -10.61 51.17
C LEU A 16 -16.29 -11.04 52.51
N SER A 17 -17.58 -11.36 52.54
CA SER A 17 -18.28 -11.83 53.75
C SER A 17 -18.07 -13.31 54.08
N ILE A 18 -17.44 -14.08 53.19
CA ILE A 18 -17.13 -15.50 53.40
C ILE A 18 -15.97 -15.61 54.40
N SER A 19 -16.18 -16.31 55.52
CA SER A 19 -15.14 -16.50 56.54
C SER A 19 -14.11 -17.57 56.19
N ASP A 20 -14.49 -18.54 55.35
CA ASP A 20 -13.61 -19.62 54.89
C ASP A 20 -12.78 -19.18 53.67
N GLU A 21 -11.45 -19.30 53.77
CA GLU A 21 -10.51 -18.81 52.75
C GLU A 21 -10.59 -19.62 51.45
N ALA A 22 -10.80 -20.93 51.55
CA ALA A 22 -10.91 -21.81 50.38
C ALA A 22 -12.21 -21.53 49.58
N ALA A 23 -13.35 -21.43 50.27
CA ALA A 23 -14.62 -21.08 49.63
C ALA A 23 -14.62 -19.65 49.06
N LYS A 24 -13.92 -18.70 49.72
CA LYS A 24 -13.76 -17.33 49.23
C LYS A 24 -12.97 -17.28 47.92
N VAL A 25 -11.85 -18.01 47.85
CA VAL A 25 -11.01 -18.09 46.65
C VAL A 25 -11.76 -18.76 45.50
N GLN A 26 -12.55 -19.81 45.77
CA GLN A 26 -13.36 -20.47 44.75
C GLN A 26 -14.45 -19.54 44.19
N ALA A 27 -15.19 -18.84 45.06
CA ALA A 27 -16.21 -17.87 44.66
C ALA A 27 -15.60 -16.69 43.88
N LEU A 28 -14.39 -16.25 44.25
CA LEU A 28 -13.65 -15.24 43.50
C LEU A 28 -13.23 -15.76 42.11
N ASN A 29 -12.85 -17.02 41.98
CA ASN A 29 -12.48 -17.61 40.69
C ASN A 29 -13.65 -17.70 39.72
N GLU A 30 -14.83 -18.06 40.21
CA GLU A 30 -16.06 -18.04 39.42
C GLU A 30 -16.49 -16.61 39.06
N HIS A 31 -16.25 -15.64 39.95
CA HIS A 31 -16.52 -14.24 39.64
C HIS A 31 -15.60 -13.70 38.53
N LEU A 32 -14.33 -14.09 38.56
CA LEU A 32 -13.30 -13.64 37.62
C LEU A 32 -13.30 -14.44 36.29
N SER A 33 -14.03 -15.54 36.18
CA SER A 33 -14.10 -16.34 34.95
C SER A 33 -14.96 -15.70 33.86
N THR A 34 -15.96 -14.91 34.26
CA THR A 34 -16.92 -14.24 33.35
C THR A 34 -16.46 -12.84 32.92
N ARG A 35 -15.25 -12.43 33.31
CA ARG A 35 -14.75 -11.06 33.14
C ARG A 35 -13.29 -11.10 32.67
N SER A 36 -12.99 -10.44 31.56
CA SER A 36 -11.62 -10.32 31.06
C SER A 36 -10.90 -9.18 31.78
N TYR A 37 -9.87 -9.51 32.57
CA TYR A 37 -9.08 -8.54 33.36
C TYR A 37 -7.83 -8.03 32.62
N VAL A 38 -7.76 -8.21 31.30
CA VAL A 38 -6.54 -7.98 30.51
C VAL A 38 -6.71 -6.87 29.47
N GLN A 39 -7.94 -6.46 29.17
CA GLN A 39 -8.23 -5.43 28.18
C GLN A 39 -9.22 -4.41 28.75
N GLY A 40 -8.78 -3.16 28.94
CA GLY A 40 -9.63 -2.05 29.42
C GLY A 40 -9.95 -2.04 30.92
N TYR A 41 -9.27 -2.82 31.76
CA TYR A 41 -9.56 -2.88 33.19
C TYR A 41 -9.13 -1.63 33.97
N SER A 42 -10.03 -1.08 34.79
CA SER A 42 -9.73 0.00 35.75
C SER A 42 -9.85 -0.51 37.19
N LEU A 43 -8.81 -0.28 37.99
CA LEU A 43 -8.67 -0.81 39.34
C LEU A 43 -9.71 -0.21 40.29
N SER A 44 -10.55 -1.04 40.92
CA SER A 44 -11.56 -0.60 41.89
C SER A 44 -11.07 -0.74 43.33
N GLN A 45 -11.66 0.02 44.26
CA GLN A 45 -11.34 -0.07 45.69
C GLN A 45 -11.66 -1.46 46.28
N ALA A 46 -12.68 -2.14 45.75
CA ALA A 46 -13.05 -3.48 46.18
C ALA A 46 -11.96 -4.51 45.84
N ASP A 47 -11.29 -4.39 44.70
CA ASP A 47 -10.18 -5.27 44.32
C ASP A 47 -9.00 -5.13 45.26
N VAL A 48 -8.69 -3.89 45.66
CA VAL A 48 -7.62 -3.61 46.61
C VAL A 48 -7.91 -4.23 47.98
N ASP A 49 -9.16 -4.17 48.42
CA ASP A 49 -9.57 -4.70 49.72
C ASP A 49 -9.58 -6.24 49.74
N VAL A 50 -9.95 -6.88 48.61
CA VAL A 50 -9.86 -8.34 48.44
C VAL A 50 -8.40 -8.79 48.34
N PHE A 51 -7.57 -8.06 47.58
CA PHE A 51 -6.15 -8.35 47.43
C PHE A 51 -5.41 -8.32 48.77
N ARG A 52 -5.71 -7.33 49.64
CA ARG A 52 -5.12 -7.25 50.99
C ARG A 52 -5.55 -8.37 51.93
N GLN A 53 -6.68 -9.02 51.66
CA GLN A 53 -7.15 -10.16 52.46
C GLN A 53 -6.57 -11.50 52.00
N LEU A 54 -5.96 -11.55 50.81
CA LEU A 54 -5.30 -12.73 50.29
C LEU A 54 -3.81 -12.67 50.59
N SER A 55 -3.32 -13.69 51.30
CA SER A 55 -1.92 -13.74 51.74
C SER A 55 -0.96 -14.11 50.61
N ALA A 56 -1.44 -14.90 49.64
CA ALA A 56 -0.66 -15.48 48.54
C ALA A 56 -1.60 -15.88 47.38
N PRO A 57 -1.09 -16.05 46.14
CA PRO A 57 -1.89 -16.58 45.05
C PRO A 57 -2.29 -18.05 45.33
N PRO A 58 -3.47 -18.50 44.88
CA PRO A 58 -3.91 -19.89 45.07
C PRO A 58 -2.93 -20.88 44.42
N ALA A 59 -2.61 -21.97 45.13
CA ALA A 59 -1.71 -23.02 44.65
C ALA A 59 -2.41 -24.08 43.78
N ASP A 60 -3.75 -24.16 43.81
CA ASP A 60 -4.52 -25.09 42.99
C ASP A 60 -4.58 -24.58 41.53
N THR A 61 -4.07 -25.40 40.61
CA THR A 61 -4.00 -25.07 39.17
C THR A 61 -5.35 -24.95 38.50
N ARG A 62 -6.44 -25.42 39.13
CA ARG A 62 -7.81 -25.28 38.63
C ARG A 62 -8.40 -23.88 38.86
N LEU A 63 -7.78 -23.05 39.69
CA LEU A 63 -8.25 -21.69 40.05
C LEU A 63 -7.41 -20.61 39.35
N PHE A 64 -7.27 -20.75 38.03
CA PHE A 64 -6.35 -19.95 37.23
C PHE A 64 -6.77 -18.48 37.06
N HIS A 65 -8.06 -18.16 37.14
CA HIS A 65 -8.55 -16.77 37.01
C HIS A 65 -8.11 -15.91 38.21
N VAL A 66 -8.24 -16.43 39.44
CA VAL A 66 -7.76 -15.74 40.65
C VAL A 66 -6.24 -15.62 40.66
N ALA A 67 -5.52 -16.68 40.27
CA ALA A 67 -4.07 -16.67 40.24
C ALA A 67 -3.53 -15.60 39.26
N ARG A 68 -4.16 -15.46 38.09
CA ARG A 68 -3.81 -14.42 37.11
C ARG A 68 -4.13 -13.02 37.63
N TRP A 69 -5.32 -12.82 38.20
CA TRP A 69 -5.72 -11.54 38.79
C TRP A 69 -4.82 -11.11 39.96
N PHE A 70 -4.46 -12.04 40.85
CA PHE A 70 -3.59 -11.74 42.00
C PHE A 70 -2.20 -11.25 41.56
N ARG A 71 -1.59 -11.92 40.58
CA ARG A 71 -0.29 -11.51 40.02
C ARG A 71 -0.35 -10.13 39.36
N HIS A 72 -1.46 -9.83 38.69
CA HIS A 72 -1.67 -8.52 38.08
C HIS A 72 -1.80 -7.42 39.14
N MET A 73 -2.57 -7.66 40.20
CA MET A 73 -2.73 -6.72 41.32
C MET A 73 -1.42 -6.49 42.09
N GLU A 74 -0.63 -7.55 42.30
CA GLU A 74 0.68 -7.47 42.96
C GLU A 74 1.67 -6.60 42.17
N ALA A 75 1.68 -6.74 40.84
CA ALA A 75 2.51 -5.91 39.96
C ALA A 75 2.16 -4.42 40.03
N ILE A 76 0.89 -4.08 40.27
CA ILE A 76 0.40 -2.70 40.34
C ILE A 76 0.60 -2.09 41.74
N LEU A 77 0.31 -2.84 42.80
CA LEU A 77 0.26 -2.31 44.18
C LEU A 77 1.58 -2.49 44.96
N GLY A 78 2.50 -3.33 44.49
CA GLY A 78 3.74 -3.66 45.20
C GLY A 78 3.51 -4.62 46.36
N GLY A 79 4.33 -5.67 46.43
CA GLY A 79 4.13 -6.82 47.32
C GLY A 79 4.09 -6.49 48.80
N ALA A 80 3.25 -7.24 49.53
CA ALA A 80 3.05 -7.11 50.97
C ALA A 80 4.00 -8.02 51.77
N CYS A 81 5.32 -7.79 51.76
CA CYS A 81 6.19 -8.21 52.88
C CYS A 81 7.63 -7.67 52.80
N GLY A 82 8.07 -6.94 53.83
CA GLY A 82 9.49 -6.67 54.10
C GLY A 82 9.79 -5.37 54.87
N ARG A 83 9.88 -5.44 56.21
CA ARG A 83 10.26 -4.32 57.11
C ARG A 83 11.79 -4.19 57.19
N GLY A 84 12.34 -2.97 57.12
CA GLY A 84 13.73 -2.67 57.49
C GLY A 84 14.23 -1.28 57.09
N GLU A 85 14.29 -0.37 58.07
CA GLU A 85 14.92 0.97 58.12
C GLU A 85 14.28 2.20 57.40
N PRO A 86 14.16 3.36 58.10
CA PRO A 86 13.51 4.55 57.56
C PRO A 86 14.55 5.55 57.02
N CYS A 87 14.59 5.80 55.71
CA CYS A 87 15.32 6.95 55.19
C CYS A 87 14.39 8.18 55.16
N GLY A 88 14.76 9.17 55.97
CA GLY A 88 13.95 10.35 56.27
C GLY A 88 13.64 11.25 55.09
N ARG A 89 12.56 12.01 55.25
CA ARG A 89 12.20 13.15 54.41
C ARG A 89 13.38 14.11 54.27
N GLN A 90 13.90 14.28 53.07
CA GLN A 90 14.49 15.55 52.65
C GLN A 90 13.50 16.30 51.76
N ALA A 91 13.28 17.55 52.13
CA ALA A 91 12.32 18.46 51.55
C ALA A 91 12.78 19.03 50.20
N SER A 92 11.78 19.26 49.33
CA SER A 92 11.72 20.23 48.23
C SER A 92 12.95 20.44 47.33
N LYS A 93 12.83 20.06 46.04
CA LYS A 93 13.15 20.92 44.89
C LYS A 93 12.86 20.20 43.55
N GLY A 94 12.20 20.91 42.64
CA GLY A 94 12.23 20.65 41.20
C GLY A 94 11.06 19.84 40.64
N ARG A 95 10.43 20.37 39.57
CA ARG A 95 9.57 19.61 38.66
C ARG A 95 10.28 18.30 38.30
N ARG A 96 9.57 17.16 38.33
CA ARG A 96 10.11 15.88 37.84
C ARG A 96 10.37 16.03 36.33
N GLY A 97 11.60 16.36 35.95
CA GLY A 97 12.09 16.09 34.61
C GLY A 97 12.18 14.58 34.45
N GLN A 98 11.78 14.08 33.28
CA GLN A 98 12.02 12.68 32.95
C GLN A 98 13.52 12.38 33.11
N PRO A 99 13.90 11.20 33.65
CA PRO A 99 15.29 10.84 33.80
C PRO A 99 15.98 10.89 32.44
N GLN A 100 17.16 11.48 32.39
CA GLN A 100 17.96 11.51 31.16
C GLN A 100 18.37 10.07 30.86
N TRP A 101 17.97 9.58 29.68
CA TRP A 101 18.32 8.26 29.20
C TRP A 101 19.85 8.09 29.20
N SER A 102 20.32 7.04 29.87
CA SER A 102 21.71 6.62 29.85
C SER A 102 21.78 5.19 29.32
N PRO A 103 22.63 4.90 28.32
CA PRO A 103 22.78 3.54 27.82
C PRO A 103 23.28 2.61 28.95
N PRO A 104 22.80 1.35 29.02
CA PRO A 104 23.34 0.35 29.94
C PRO A 104 24.85 0.20 29.73
N ALA A 105 25.60 -0.16 30.79
CA ALA A 105 27.03 -0.42 30.72
C ALA A 105 27.32 -1.37 29.55
N GLY A 106 28.13 -0.90 28.59
CA GLY A 106 28.25 -1.45 27.25
C GLY A 106 28.37 -2.97 27.23
N SER A 107 27.24 -3.64 26.97
CA SER A 107 27.25 -5.00 26.47
C SER A 107 27.94 -4.97 25.10
N PRO A 108 28.77 -5.98 24.78
CA PRO A 108 29.34 -6.09 23.44
C PRO A 108 28.21 -5.99 22.41
N PRO A 109 28.43 -5.34 21.25
CA PRO A 109 27.39 -5.17 20.25
C PRO A 109 26.77 -6.53 19.91
N CYS A 110 25.45 -6.59 19.94
CA CYS A 110 24.71 -7.80 19.60
C CYS A 110 25.20 -8.29 18.22
N LYS A 111 25.62 -9.54 18.12
CA LYS A 111 26.08 -10.13 16.85
C LYS A 111 24.92 -10.83 16.19
N LEU A 112 24.59 -10.45 14.95
CA LEU A 112 23.58 -11.13 14.15
C LEU A 112 24.01 -12.59 13.91
N ARG A 113 23.12 -13.53 14.25
CA ARG A 113 23.29 -14.95 13.96
C ARG A 113 22.12 -15.42 13.10
N LEU A 114 22.43 -16.06 11.98
CA LEU A 114 21.43 -16.63 11.08
C LEU A 114 21.50 -18.15 11.13
N TYR A 115 20.36 -18.80 10.96
CA TYR A 115 20.32 -20.25 10.81
C TYR A 115 20.85 -20.61 9.42
N ASN A 116 21.97 -21.33 9.39
CA ASN A 116 22.60 -21.79 8.17
C ASN A 116 22.08 -23.19 7.85
N SER A 117 21.28 -23.31 6.80
CA SER A 117 20.67 -24.59 6.39
C SER A 117 21.71 -25.63 5.95
N LEU A 118 22.89 -25.21 5.50
CA LEU A 118 23.98 -26.11 5.10
C LEU A 118 24.64 -26.77 6.31
N THR A 119 24.83 -26.02 7.40
CA THR A 119 25.46 -26.51 8.65
C THR A 119 24.44 -26.93 9.71
N ARG A 120 23.15 -26.65 9.48
CA ARG A 120 22.03 -26.79 10.42
C ARG A 120 22.29 -26.13 11.78
N ASN A 121 23.08 -25.05 11.80
CA ASN A 121 23.51 -24.35 13.00
C ASN A 121 23.28 -22.83 12.91
N LYS A 122 23.19 -22.16 14.06
CA LYS A 122 23.08 -20.70 14.14
C LYS A 122 24.48 -20.06 14.08
N ASP A 123 24.90 -19.73 12.88
CA ASP A 123 26.21 -19.15 12.59
C ASP A 123 26.18 -17.62 12.66
N VAL A 124 27.32 -17.01 13.00
CA VAL A 124 27.46 -15.54 12.97
C VAL A 124 27.41 -15.08 11.52
N PHE A 125 26.54 -14.10 11.23
CA PHE A 125 26.41 -13.55 9.89
C PHE A 125 27.60 -12.63 9.57
N ILE A 126 28.39 -13.00 8.55
CA ILE A 126 29.54 -12.25 8.07
C ILE A 126 29.35 -12.05 6.55
N PRO A 127 29.08 -10.81 6.08
CA PRO A 127 28.92 -10.54 4.66
C PRO A 127 30.22 -10.75 3.88
N GLN A 128 30.12 -11.11 2.60
CA GLN A 128 31.27 -11.29 1.73
C GLN A 128 32.07 -9.99 1.50
N ASN A 129 31.37 -8.85 1.41
CA ASN A 129 31.95 -7.55 1.08
C ASN A 129 31.79 -6.54 2.22
N GLY A 130 32.48 -6.77 3.33
CA GLY A 130 32.49 -5.86 4.47
C GLY A 130 31.09 -5.69 5.07
N LYS A 131 30.49 -4.50 4.90
CA LYS A 131 29.12 -4.22 5.36
C LYS A 131 28.05 -4.35 4.27
N LYS A 132 28.44 -4.63 3.02
CA LYS A 132 27.50 -4.76 1.90
C LYS A 132 26.88 -6.15 1.87
N VAL A 133 25.56 -6.20 1.81
CA VAL A 133 24.75 -7.43 1.75
C VAL A 133 23.91 -7.38 0.48
N THR A 134 24.06 -8.35 -0.41
CA THR A 134 23.16 -8.53 -1.55
C THR A 134 22.10 -9.56 -1.20
N TRP A 135 20.83 -9.17 -1.29
CA TRP A 135 19.68 -9.99 -0.91
C TRP A 135 18.75 -10.13 -2.11
N TYR A 136 18.47 -11.38 -2.50
CA TYR A 136 17.38 -11.71 -3.44
C TYR A 136 16.19 -12.34 -2.72
N CYS A 137 14.99 -11.83 -2.96
CA CYS A 137 13.74 -12.38 -2.46
C CYS A 137 12.84 -12.75 -3.64
N CYS A 138 12.24 -13.94 -3.61
CA CYS A 138 11.23 -14.30 -4.59
C CYS A 138 9.97 -13.47 -4.35
N GLY A 139 9.52 -12.69 -5.33
CA GLY A 139 8.30 -11.89 -5.22
C GLY A 139 7.07 -12.58 -5.83
N PRO A 140 5.95 -11.84 -5.98
CA PRO A 140 4.65 -12.41 -6.29
C PRO A 140 4.59 -13.02 -7.69
N THR A 141 3.77 -14.07 -7.82
CA THR A 141 3.25 -14.54 -9.11
C THR A 141 1.80 -14.08 -9.23
N VAL A 142 1.53 -13.08 -10.09
CA VAL A 142 0.26 -12.35 -10.11
C VAL A 142 -0.83 -13.05 -10.94
N TYR A 143 -1.33 -14.20 -10.45
CA TYR A 143 -2.39 -14.97 -11.12
C TYR A 143 -3.83 -14.59 -10.68
N ASP A 144 -4.00 -13.94 -9.53
CA ASP A 144 -5.30 -13.49 -9.02
C ASP A 144 -5.13 -12.26 -8.12
N ALA A 145 -6.24 -11.72 -7.60
CA ALA A 145 -6.22 -10.62 -6.63
C ALA A 145 -5.38 -10.97 -5.40
N SER A 146 -4.52 -10.03 -4.98
CA SER A 146 -3.70 -10.18 -3.78
C SER A 146 -4.56 -10.13 -2.52
N HIS A 147 -4.42 -11.12 -1.64
CA HIS A 147 -4.97 -11.09 -0.27
C HIS A 147 -3.90 -10.82 0.79
N MET A 148 -4.30 -10.50 2.03
CA MET A 148 -3.39 -10.15 3.14
C MET A 148 -2.31 -11.22 3.42
N GLY A 149 -2.64 -12.50 3.23
CA GLY A 149 -1.65 -13.58 3.31
C GLY A 149 -0.41 -13.38 2.41
N HIS A 150 -0.57 -12.76 1.23
CA HIS A 150 0.57 -12.39 0.39
C HIS A 150 1.36 -11.22 1.00
N ALA A 151 0.67 -10.20 1.53
CA ALA A 151 1.29 -9.03 2.16
C ALA A 151 2.16 -9.40 3.37
N ARG A 152 1.71 -10.37 4.18
CA ARG A 152 2.48 -10.90 5.34
C ARG A 152 3.91 -11.28 4.95
N SER A 153 4.09 -11.95 3.81
CA SER A 153 5.42 -12.36 3.33
C SER A 153 6.32 -11.16 3.07
N TYR A 154 5.81 -10.13 2.37
CA TYR A 154 6.59 -8.94 2.03
C TYR A 154 6.91 -8.08 3.25
N ILE A 155 5.93 -7.89 4.14
CA ILE A 155 6.12 -7.18 5.42
C ILE A 155 7.18 -7.90 6.27
N SER A 156 7.13 -9.23 6.36
CA SER A 156 8.11 -10.00 7.13
C SER A 156 9.55 -9.76 6.63
N PHE A 157 9.75 -9.81 5.32
CA PHE A 157 11.07 -9.55 4.73
C PHE A 157 11.50 -8.09 4.86
N ASP A 158 10.55 -7.15 4.80
CA ASP A 158 10.83 -5.72 4.97
C ASP A 158 11.27 -5.40 6.42
N ILE A 159 10.59 -5.96 7.42
CA ILE A 159 10.98 -5.82 8.83
C ILE A 159 12.40 -6.36 9.03
N LEU A 160 12.71 -7.53 8.49
CA LEU A 160 14.06 -8.09 8.59
C LEU A 160 15.10 -7.18 7.91
N ARG A 161 14.80 -6.65 6.73
CA ARG A 161 15.67 -5.71 6.01
C ARG A 161 15.94 -4.46 6.86
N ARG A 162 14.91 -3.83 7.45
CA ARG A 162 15.06 -2.67 8.34
C ARG A 162 15.88 -3.00 9.58
N VAL A 163 15.69 -4.17 10.19
CA VAL A 163 16.54 -4.61 11.31
C VAL A 163 18.01 -4.75 10.88
N LEU A 164 18.30 -5.30 9.70
CA LEU A 164 19.68 -5.40 9.20
C LEU A 164 20.29 -4.02 8.89
N GLN A 165 19.52 -3.10 8.32
CA GLN A 165 19.98 -1.75 7.97
C GLN A 165 20.10 -0.84 9.20
N ASP A 166 19.03 -0.67 9.96
CA ASP A 166 18.93 0.35 11.01
C ASP A 166 19.58 -0.10 12.33
N TYR A 167 19.43 -1.37 12.71
CA TYR A 167 19.95 -1.87 13.98
C TYR A 167 21.39 -2.38 13.86
N PHE A 168 21.71 -3.12 12.80
CA PHE A 168 23.06 -3.69 12.61
C PHE A 168 23.97 -2.85 11.69
N GLY A 169 23.43 -1.85 10.98
CA GLY A 169 24.21 -0.92 10.16
C GLY A 169 24.80 -1.55 8.91
N PHE A 170 24.13 -2.55 8.32
CA PHE A 170 24.52 -3.15 7.04
C PHE A 170 23.97 -2.33 5.86
N ASP A 171 24.74 -2.29 4.77
CA ASP A 171 24.34 -1.71 3.49
C ASP A 171 23.70 -2.81 2.64
N VAL A 172 22.36 -2.89 2.68
CA VAL A 172 21.59 -3.97 2.04
C VAL A 172 21.11 -3.54 0.65
N PHE A 173 21.57 -4.24 -0.38
CA PHE A 173 21.04 -4.18 -1.74
C PHE A 173 20.00 -5.30 -1.90
N TYR A 174 18.72 -4.93 -1.86
CA TYR A 174 17.59 -5.85 -1.92
C TYR A 174 16.98 -5.86 -3.32
N CYS A 175 16.77 -7.06 -3.88
CA CYS A 175 16.12 -7.27 -5.17
C CYS A 175 14.97 -8.28 -5.02
N MET A 176 13.83 -7.94 -5.60
CA MET A 176 12.65 -8.80 -5.63
C MET A 176 12.08 -8.84 -7.06
N ASN A 177 11.80 -10.03 -7.57
CA ASN A 177 11.18 -10.22 -8.88
C ASN A 177 9.65 -10.13 -8.78
N ILE A 178 8.99 -9.70 -9.84
CA ILE A 178 7.54 -9.85 -10.01
C ILE A 178 7.33 -10.74 -11.22
N THR A 179 6.63 -11.86 -11.04
CA THR A 179 6.32 -12.79 -12.12
C THR A 179 4.95 -12.45 -12.70
N ASP A 180 4.94 -11.78 -13.84
CA ASP A 180 3.77 -11.38 -14.62
C ASP A 180 3.44 -12.35 -15.77
N ILE A 181 4.38 -13.21 -16.14
CA ILE A 181 4.21 -14.25 -17.16
C ILE A 181 4.61 -15.62 -16.59
N ASP A 182 3.62 -16.50 -16.44
CA ASP A 182 3.80 -17.89 -16.01
C ASP A 182 2.70 -18.78 -16.62
N ASP A 183 2.96 -20.07 -16.76
CA ASP A 183 1.98 -21.06 -17.24
C ASP A 183 0.67 -21.01 -16.45
N LYS A 184 0.74 -20.75 -15.13
CA LYS A 184 -0.44 -20.64 -14.26
C LYS A 184 -1.25 -19.39 -14.59
N ILE A 185 -0.58 -18.27 -14.89
CA ILE A 185 -1.21 -17.00 -15.28
C ILE A 185 -1.90 -17.16 -16.64
N ILE A 186 -1.22 -17.75 -17.62
CA ILE A 186 -1.79 -18.00 -18.97
C ILE A 186 -3.03 -18.91 -18.88
N LYS A 187 -2.94 -19.98 -18.07
CA LYS A 187 -4.08 -20.89 -17.83
C LYS A 187 -5.25 -20.17 -17.18
N ARG A 188 -5.01 -19.32 -16.19
CA ARG A 188 -6.05 -18.53 -15.49
C ARG A 188 -6.68 -17.50 -16.41
N ALA A 189 -5.89 -16.77 -17.20
CA ALA A 189 -6.39 -15.81 -18.19
C ALA A 189 -7.32 -16.46 -19.21
N ARG A 190 -6.94 -17.63 -19.75
CA ARG A 190 -7.78 -18.41 -20.67
C ARG A 190 -9.08 -18.88 -20.01
N GLN A 191 -9.03 -19.30 -18.76
CA GLN A 191 -10.23 -19.71 -18.00
C GLN A 191 -11.20 -18.54 -17.81
N ASN A 192 -10.70 -17.37 -17.40
CA ASN A 192 -11.51 -16.17 -17.22
C ASN A 192 -12.16 -15.74 -18.54
N TYR A 193 -11.41 -15.76 -19.64
CA TYR A 193 -11.93 -15.44 -20.97
C TYR A 193 -13.09 -16.37 -21.39
N LEU A 194 -12.93 -17.69 -21.21
CA LEU A 194 -13.98 -18.65 -21.55
C LEU A 194 -15.21 -18.49 -20.65
N PHE A 195 -15.00 -18.17 -19.37
CA PHE A 195 -16.09 -17.92 -18.43
C PHE A 195 -16.87 -16.64 -18.78
N GLU A 196 -16.18 -15.56 -19.13
CA GLU A 196 -16.80 -14.31 -19.59
C GLU A 196 -17.62 -14.52 -20.88
N GLN A 197 -17.10 -15.31 -21.82
CA GLN A 197 -17.85 -15.72 -23.01
C GLN A 197 -19.09 -16.54 -22.67
N TYR A 198 -19.00 -17.46 -21.71
CA TYR A 198 -20.14 -18.26 -21.26
C TYR A 198 -21.20 -17.37 -20.59
N ARG A 199 -20.80 -16.43 -19.73
CA ARG A 199 -21.68 -15.45 -19.09
C ARG A 199 -22.37 -14.55 -20.12
N GLY A 200 -21.64 -14.09 -21.13
CA GLY A 200 -22.18 -13.27 -22.23
C GLY A 200 -23.25 -13.97 -23.08
N LYS A 201 -23.30 -15.31 -23.08
CA LYS A 201 -24.36 -16.08 -23.77
C LYS A 201 -25.67 -16.13 -23.00
N GLN A 202 -25.68 -15.71 -21.73
CA GLN A 202 -26.84 -15.76 -20.83
C GLN A 202 -27.61 -17.09 -20.93
N PRO A 203 -27.02 -18.21 -20.48
CA PRO A 203 -27.69 -19.51 -20.51
C PRO A 203 -28.99 -19.48 -19.70
N ARG A 204 -30.00 -20.23 -20.13
CA ARG A 204 -31.26 -20.35 -19.36
C ARG A 204 -30.97 -20.99 -18.01
N ALA A 205 -31.72 -20.60 -16.97
CA ALA A 205 -31.59 -21.11 -15.60
C ALA A 205 -31.48 -22.65 -15.49
N ALA A 206 -32.29 -23.39 -16.26
CA ALA A 206 -32.24 -24.85 -16.29
C ALA A 206 -30.94 -25.42 -16.92
N GLN A 207 -30.42 -24.74 -17.95
CA GLN A 207 -29.18 -25.13 -18.63
C GLN A 207 -27.96 -24.81 -17.76
N LEU A 208 -27.97 -23.67 -17.06
CA LEU A 208 -26.93 -23.31 -16.10
C LEU A 208 -26.84 -24.35 -14.97
N LEU A 209 -27.98 -24.78 -14.43
CA LEU A 209 -28.02 -25.82 -13.39
C LEU A 209 -27.49 -27.17 -13.89
N GLU A 210 -27.83 -27.55 -15.12
CA GLU A 210 -27.30 -28.76 -15.76
C GLU A 210 -25.78 -28.70 -15.94
N ASP A 211 -25.26 -27.56 -16.41
CA ASP A 211 -23.83 -27.33 -16.60
C ASP A 211 -23.06 -27.37 -15.26
N VAL A 212 -23.63 -26.81 -14.18
CA VAL A 212 -23.05 -26.88 -12.82
C VAL A 212 -22.99 -28.33 -12.32
N HIS A 213 -24.07 -29.10 -12.47
CA HIS A 213 -24.08 -30.52 -12.10
C HIS A 213 -23.12 -31.35 -12.95
N ALA A 214 -23.01 -31.06 -14.25
CA ALA A 214 -22.08 -31.72 -15.15
C ALA A 214 -20.62 -31.42 -14.78
N ALA A 215 -20.33 -30.20 -14.32
CA ALA A 215 -19.01 -29.80 -13.86
C ALA A 215 -18.65 -30.40 -12.48
N LEU A 216 -19.61 -30.58 -11.59
CA LEU A 216 -19.39 -31.18 -10.26
C LEU A 216 -19.00 -32.67 -10.33
N LYS A 217 -19.50 -33.43 -11.32
CA LYS A 217 -19.17 -34.87 -11.50
C LYS A 217 -17.66 -35.16 -11.52
N PRO A 218 -16.86 -34.58 -12.44
CA PRO A 218 -15.41 -34.77 -12.46
C PRO A 218 -14.70 -34.13 -11.25
N PHE A 219 -15.26 -33.08 -10.64
CA PHE A 219 -14.72 -32.50 -9.40
C PHE A 219 -14.80 -33.50 -8.24
N SER A 220 -15.95 -34.16 -8.06
CA SER A 220 -16.13 -35.17 -7.01
C SER A 220 -15.24 -36.40 -7.21
N VAL A 221 -14.96 -36.80 -8.46
CA VAL A 221 -13.99 -37.87 -8.75
C VAL A 221 -12.61 -37.48 -8.21
N LYS A 222 -12.14 -36.26 -8.50
CA LYS A 222 -10.85 -35.78 -8.01
C LYS A 222 -10.79 -35.63 -6.50
N LEU A 223 -11.88 -35.21 -5.87
CA LEU A 223 -11.98 -35.12 -4.41
C LEU A 223 -11.78 -36.51 -3.78
N ASN A 224 -12.39 -37.55 -4.37
CA ASN A 224 -12.24 -38.93 -3.90
C ASN A 224 -10.84 -39.50 -4.16
N GLU A 225 -10.16 -39.07 -5.22
CA GLU A 225 -8.79 -39.47 -5.55
C GLU A 225 -7.71 -38.74 -4.72
N THR A 226 -8.08 -37.67 -4.01
CA THR A 226 -7.12 -36.88 -3.21
C THR A 226 -6.84 -37.57 -1.89
N ALA A 227 -5.59 -38.00 -1.70
CA ALA A 227 -5.13 -38.70 -0.49
C ALA A 227 -4.73 -37.75 0.65
N ASP A 228 -4.26 -36.55 0.30
CA ASP A 228 -3.79 -35.54 1.25
C ASP A 228 -4.97 -34.92 2.05
N PRO A 229 -4.92 -34.92 3.40
CA PRO A 229 -6.06 -34.55 4.23
C PRO A 229 -6.45 -33.08 4.11
N ASP A 230 -5.48 -32.17 4.06
CA ASP A 230 -5.72 -30.73 4.02
C ASP A 230 -6.25 -30.31 2.65
N ARG A 231 -5.63 -30.84 1.59
CA ARG A 231 -6.12 -30.65 0.23
C ARG A 231 -7.52 -31.23 0.04
N LYS A 232 -7.83 -32.37 0.67
CA LYS A 232 -9.16 -32.97 0.63
C LYS A 232 -10.18 -32.08 1.35
N GLN A 233 -9.84 -31.58 2.54
CA GLN A 233 -10.69 -30.66 3.30
C GLN A 233 -10.99 -29.38 2.50
N MET A 234 -9.98 -28.81 1.82
CA MET A 234 -10.15 -27.66 0.94
C MET A 234 -11.11 -27.97 -0.22
N LEU A 235 -10.96 -29.13 -0.88
CA LEU A 235 -11.86 -29.53 -1.97
C LEU A 235 -13.29 -29.78 -1.49
N GLU A 236 -13.47 -30.35 -0.29
CA GLU A 236 -14.78 -30.54 0.33
C GLU A 236 -15.47 -29.21 0.66
N ARG A 237 -14.73 -28.24 1.22
CA ARG A 237 -15.24 -26.88 1.46
C ARG A 237 -15.68 -26.23 0.15
N THR A 238 -14.87 -26.37 -0.90
CA THR A 238 -15.18 -25.85 -2.23
C THR A 238 -16.44 -26.48 -2.82
N GLN A 239 -16.59 -27.81 -2.72
CA GLN A 239 -17.80 -28.50 -3.19
C GLN A 239 -19.05 -28.02 -2.44
N ARG A 240 -18.99 -27.94 -1.11
CA ARG A 240 -20.10 -27.46 -0.28
C ARG A 240 -20.50 -26.03 -0.64
N ALA A 241 -19.52 -25.15 -0.86
CA ALA A 241 -19.79 -23.77 -1.23
C ALA A 241 -20.52 -23.66 -2.58
N VAL A 242 -20.14 -24.48 -3.57
CA VAL A 242 -20.81 -24.55 -4.87
C VAL A 242 -22.23 -25.11 -4.74
N GLU A 243 -22.43 -26.17 -3.94
CA GLU A 243 -23.75 -26.76 -3.71
C GLU A 243 -24.69 -25.78 -3.01
N LEU A 244 -24.22 -25.07 -1.97
CA LEU A 244 -24.99 -24.04 -1.27
C LEU A 244 -25.37 -22.87 -2.19
N ALA A 245 -24.45 -22.45 -3.07
CA ALA A 245 -24.72 -21.39 -4.04
C ALA A 245 -25.73 -21.83 -5.12
N ALA A 246 -25.74 -23.12 -5.50
CA ALA A 246 -26.64 -23.66 -6.50
C ALA A 246 -28.06 -23.99 -5.96
N GLU A 247 -28.21 -24.17 -4.64
CA GLU A 247 -29.47 -24.57 -4.00
C GLU A 247 -30.66 -23.63 -4.30
N PRO A 248 -30.52 -22.28 -4.29
CA PRO A 248 -31.61 -21.37 -4.63
C PRO A 248 -32.08 -21.54 -6.08
N LEU A 249 -31.14 -21.72 -7.01
CA LEU A 249 -31.44 -21.94 -8.43
C LEU A 249 -32.12 -23.31 -8.63
N GLU A 250 -31.64 -24.35 -7.95
CA GLU A 250 -32.23 -25.68 -8.01
C GLU A 250 -33.68 -25.68 -7.49
N ARG A 251 -33.94 -24.98 -6.38
CA ARG A 251 -35.28 -24.82 -5.81
C ARG A 251 -36.21 -24.08 -6.77
N ALA A 252 -35.71 -23.02 -7.43
CA ALA A 252 -36.49 -22.26 -8.39
C ALA A 252 -36.86 -23.06 -9.65
N VAL A 253 -35.90 -23.82 -10.19
CA VAL A 253 -36.10 -24.66 -11.38
C VAL A 253 -37.01 -25.86 -11.10
N ARG A 254 -36.86 -26.52 -9.94
CA ARG A 254 -37.65 -27.70 -9.55
C ARG A 254 -39.04 -27.35 -9.01
N GLY A 255 -39.17 -26.19 -8.35
CA GLY A 255 -40.41 -25.70 -7.74
C GLY A 255 -41.39 -25.04 -8.70
N GLY A 256 -41.01 -24.83 -9.96
CA GLY A 256 -41.88 -24.17 -10.96
C GLY A 256 -42.16 -22.70 -10.65
N LEU A 257 -41.21 -22.02 -9.99
CA LEU A 257 -41.30 -20.59 -9.67
C LEU A 257 -41.33 -19.72 -10.95
N PRO A 258 -41.80 -18.46 -10.87
CA PRO A 258 -41.85 -17.56 -12.01
C PRO A 258 -40.49 -17.43 -12.71
N ALA A 259 -40.50 -17.34 -14.05
CA ALA A 259 -39.27 -17.27 -14.85
C ALA A 259 -38.33 -16.12 -14.45
N GLU A 260 -38.87 -15.03 -13.90
CA GLU A 260 -38.11 -13.87 -13.40
C GLU A 260 -37.35 -14.15 -12.10
N GLU A 261 -37.84 -15.02 -11.23
CA GLU A 261 -37.13 -15.41 -10.00
C GLU A 261 -36.01 -16.41 -10.32
N ALA A 262 -36.27 -17.37 -11.23
CA ALA A 262 -35.25 -18.29 -11.71
C ALA A 262 -34.13 -17.57 -12.49
N ALA A 263 -34.45 -16.51 -13.23
CA ALA A 263 -33.47 -15.67 -13.92
C ALA A 263 -32.58 -14.89 -12.92
N ARG A 264 -33.17 -14.29 -11.88
CA ARG A 264 -32.43 -13.61 -10.81
C ARG A 264 -31.47 -14.55 -10.07
N CYS A 265 -31.92 -15.75 -9.70
CA CYS A 265 -31.04 -16.74 -9.08
C CYS A 265 -29.91 -17.20 -10.01
N ALA A 266 -30.17 -17.28 -11.32
CA ALA A 266 -29.15 -17.63 -12.32
C ALA A 266 -28.10 -16.51 -12.48
N GLU A 267 -28.54 -15.25 -12.45
CA GLU A 267 -27.67 -14.08 -12.49
C GLU A 267 -26.75 -14.03 -11.26
N THR A 268 -27.30 -14.13 -10.05
CA THR A 268 -26.52 -14.18 -8.80
C THR A 268 -25.50 -15.33 -8.79
N LEU A 269 -25.88 -16.52 -9.26
CA LEU A 269 -24.95 -17.65 -9.37
C LEU A 269 -23.83 -17.38 -10.38
N SER A 270 -24.14 -16.71 -11.49
CA SER A 270 -23.17 -16.35 -12.52
C SER A 270 -22.19 -15.24 -12.09
N GLU A 271 -22.61 -14.36 -11.17
CA GLU A 271 -21.79 -13.28 -10.61
C GLU A 271 -20.83 -13.77 -9.52
N SER A 272 -21.24 -14.79 -8.76
CA SER A 272 -20.48 -15.30 -7.60
C SER A 272 -19.08 -15.86 -7.90
N ARG A 273 -18.64 -15.91 -9.18
CA ARG A 273 -17.39 -16.55 -9.67
C ARG A 273 -17.19 -18.02 -9.24
N MET A 274 -18.07 -18.59 -8.41
CA MET A 274 -18.11 -20.00 -8.00
C MET A 274 -18.12 -20.97 -9.19
N PRO A 275 -18.78 -20.69 -10.34
CA PRO A 275 -18.74 -21.59 -11.48
C PRO A 275 -17.33 -21.68 -12.10
N CYS A 276 -16.41 -20.73 -11.87
CA CYS A 276 -15.02 -20.81 -12.32
C CYS A 276 -14.25 -21.94 -11.63
N CYS A 277 -14.59 -22.27 -10.38
CA CYS A 277 -13.99 -23.38 -9.64
C CYS A 277 -14.31 -24.74 -10.31
N VAL A 278 -15.44 -24.81 -11.01
CA VAL A 278 -15.98 -26.03 -11.62
C VAL A 278 -15.80 -26.07 -13.14
N HIS A 279 -15.69 -24.91 -13.82
CA HIS A 279 -15.36 -24.81 -15.25
C HIS A 279 -13.98 -25.42 -15.59
N ARG A 280 -13.14 -25.65 -14.58
CA ARG A 280 -11.92 -26.47 -14.66
C ARG A 280 -12.18 -27.87 -15.25
N TRP A 281 -13.42 -28.35 -15.22
CA TRP A 281 -13.75 -29.75 -15.52
C TRP A 281 -14.84 -29.95 -16.59
N HIS A 282 -15.48 -28.88 -17.07
CA HIS A 282 -16.44 -28.97 -18.18
C HIS A 282 -15.77 -28.94 -19.56
N GLY A 283 -14.51 -29.40 -19.64
CA GLY A 283 -13.72 -29.53 -20.87
C GLY A 283 -13.81 -30.91 -21.54
N GLY A 284 -14.79 -31.74 -21.18
CA GLY A 284 -14.94 -33.09 -21.75
C GLY A 284 -15.90 -33.21 -22.94
N GLY A 285 -16.80 -32.23 -23.16
CA GLY A 285 -17.88 -32.34 -24.15
C GLY A 285 -17.67 -31.56 -25.45
N GLN A 286 -16.78 -30.57 -25.47
CA GLN A 286 -16.26 -29.96 -26.69
C GLN A 286 -14.76 -30.23 -26.71
N SER A 287 -14.36 -31.24 -27.47
CA SER A 287 -12.94 -31.46 -27.75
C SER A 287 -12.41 -30.29 -28.59
N LEU A 288 -11.90 -29.25 -27.95
CA LEU A 288 -10.62 -28.73 -28.41
C LEU A 288 -9.57 -29.53 -27.67
N GLN A 289 -9.12 -30.60 -28.32
CA GLN A 289 -7.80 -31.15 -28.07
C GLN A 289 -6.81 -30.00 -27.93
N MET A 290 -5.86 -30.14 -27.02
CA MET A 290 -4.61 -29.40 -27.09
C MET A 290 -3.95 -29.74 -28.42
N ALA A 291 -4.26 -28.94 -29.43
CA ALA A 291 -3.47 -28.78 -30.62
C ALA A 291 -2.80 -27.42 -30.49
N ASP A 292 -1.48 -27.45 -30.45
CA ASP A 292 -0.62 -26.31 -30.73
C ASP A 292 -0.97 -25.76 -32.12
N ASN A 293 -1.99 -24.91 -32.21
CA ASN A 293 -2.34 -24.27 -33.47
C ASN A 293 -1.58 -22.97 -33.61
N SER A 294 -0.34 -23.15 -34.08
CA SER A 294 0.09 -22.53 -35.34
C SER A 294 -1.10 -22.00 -36.16
N PHE A 295 -1.10 -20.69 -36.37
CA PHE A 295 -2.12 -19.96 -37.11
C PHE A 295 -2.01 -20.30 -38.60
N SER A 296 -3.04 -20.93 -39.17
CA SER A 296 -3.19 -21.01 -40.62
C SER A 296 -4.66 -21.09 -41.01
N ASP A 297 -5.11 -20.05 -41.70
CA ASP A 297 -6.16 -20.00 -42.72
C ASP A 297 -6.28 -18.51 -43.12
N GLY A 298 -6.25 -18.04 -44.38
CA GLY A 298 -6.00 -18.58 -45.71
C GLY A 298 -5.97 -17.37 -46.68
N VAL A 299 -5.12 -17.39 -47.71
CA VAL A 299 -4.99 -16.34 -48.75
C VAL A 299 -5.01 -17.01 -50.14
N PRO A 300 -5.52 -16.35 -51.21
CA PRO A 300 -6.02 -17.01 -52.43
C PRO A 300 -4.99 -17.56 -53.42
N SER A 301 -5.53 -18.40 -54.30
CA SER A 301 -5.02 -19.28 -55.35
C SER A 301 -3.91 -18.82 -56.35
N ASP A 302 -3.20 -17.71 -56.18
CA ASP A 302 -2.21 -17.26 -57.19
C ASP A 302 -0.74 -17.61 -56.88
N ALA A 303 -0.48 -18.46 -55.89
CA ALA A 303 0.88 -18.76 -55.41
C ALA A 303 1.45 -20.14 -55.82
N LEU A 304 0.86 -20.85 -56.78
CA LEU A 304 1.28 -22.23 -57.09
C LEU A 304 2.55 -22.33 -57.97
N GLU A 305 2.96 -21.26 -58.65
CA GLU A 305 4.14 -21.29 -59.56
C GLU A 305 5.45 -20.78 -58.92
N ALA A 306 5.41 -20.14 -57.74
CA ALA A 306 6.62 -19.73 -57.03
C ALA A 306 7.25 -20.85 -56.17
N ALA A 307 6.51 -21.93 -55.88
CA ALA A 307 6.90 -22.98 -54.94
C ALA A 307 7.93 -23.99 -55.50
N LYS A 308 8.17 -24.04 -56.82
CA LYS A 308 9.05 -25.06 -57.42
C LYS A 308 10.55 -24.75 -57.28
N ASN A 309 10.93 -23.49 -57.10
CA ASN A 309 12.35 -23.10 -56.98
C ASN A 309 12.85 -22.93 -55.54
N ALA A 310 11.97 -22.88 -54.53
CA ALA A 310 12.33 -22.80 -53.11
C ALA A 310 12.71 -24.17 -52.49
N SER A 311 12.20 -25.26 -53.05
CA SER A 311 12.31 -26.63 -52.49
C SER A 311 13.75 -27.14 -52.31
N ASN A 312 14.75 -26.62 -53.04
CA ASN A 312 16.13 -27.11 -52.93
C ASN A 312 16.94 -26.40 -51.84
N THR A 313 16.55 -25.19 -51.45
CA THR A 313 17.26 -24.43 -50.39
C THR A 313 16.69 -24.75 -49.01
N GLU A 314 15.37 -24.99 -48.92
CA GLU A 314 14.69 -25.43 -47.68
C GLU A 314 15.15 -26.82 -47.20
N LYS A 315 15.36 -27.77 -48.11
CA LYS A 315 15.85 -29.12 -47.74
C LYS A 315 17.24 -29.11 -47.11
N LEU A 316 18.09 -28.15 -47.48
CA LEU A 316 19.43 -27.99 -46.88
C LEU A 316 19.37 -27.30 -45.52
N THR A 317 18.46 -26.35 -45.32
CA THR A 317 18.26 -25.68 -44.02
C THR A 317 17.54 -26.58 -43.01
N ASP A 318 16.60 -27.41 -43.46
CA ASP A 318 15.88 -28.36 -42.60
C ASP A 318 16.78 -29.50 -42.12
N GLN A 319 17.70 -29.99 -42.96
CA GLN A 319 18.70 -30.97 -42.54
C GLN A 319 19.70 -30.43 -41.51
N VAL A 320 19.97 -29.11 -41.52
CA VAL A 320 20.88 -28.47 -40.55
C VAL A 320 20.16 -28.18 -39.23
N MET A 321 18.86 -27.86 -39.24
CA MET A 321 18.05 -27.66 -38.03
C MET A 321 17.61 -28.96 -37.35
N GLN A 322 17.64 -30.10 -38.03
CA GLN A 322 17.33 -31.41 -37.44
C GLN A 322 18.52 -32.07 -36.72
N ASN A 323 19.70 -31.43 -36.72
CA ASN A 323 20.86 -31.96 -36.02
C ASN A 323 20.91 -31.46 -34.56
N PRO A 324 20.65 -32.34 -33.56
CA PRO A 324 20.59 -31.93 -32.15
C PRO A 324 21.91 -31.35 -31.62
N GLN A 325 23.05 -31.66 -32.25
CA GLN A 325 24.34 -31.07 -31.88
C GLN A 325 24.48 -29.61 -32.35
N VAL A 326 23.81 -29.22 -33.45
CA VAL A 326 23.84 -27.84 -33.97
C VAL A 326 22.88 -26.95 -33.19
N LEU A 327 21.71 -27.46 -32.82
CA LEU A 327 20.78 -26.78 -31.91
C LEU A 327 21.36 -26.62 -30.51
N ALA A 328 22.00 -27.65 -29.96
CA ALA A 328 22.69 -27.56 -28.68
C ALA A 328 23.85 -26.55 -28.71
N ALA A 329 24.64 -26.50 -29.79
CA ALA A 329 25.72 -25.51 -29.94
C ALA A 329 25.22 -24.07 -30.16
N LEU A 330 24.02 -23.90 -30.72
CA LEU A 330 23.35 -22.59 -30.84
C LEU A 330 22.75 -22.15 -29.49
N GLN A 331 22.16 -23.08 -28.74
CA GLN A 331 21.60 -22.85 -27.40
C GLN A 331 22.72 -22.52 -26.40
N GLU A 332 23.84 -23.27 -26.42
CA GLU A 332 25.01 -23.03 -25.58
C GLU A 332 25.71 -21.70 -25.89
N ARG A 333 25.60 -21.20 -27.13
CA ARG A 333 26.04 -19.84 -27.48
C ARG A 333 25.05 -18.76 -27.06
N LEU A 334 23.77 -19.09 -26.96
CA LEU A 334 22.72 -18.18 -26.51
C LEU A 334 22.76 -18.00 -24.98
N ASP A 335 23.04 -19.09 -24.26
CA ASP A 335 23.10 -19.14 -22.80
C ASP A 335 24.39 -18.49 -22.23
N ASN A 336 25.45 -18.36 -23.05
CA ASN A 336 26.74 -17.76 -22.67
C ASN A 336 26.85 -16.25 -22.94
N VAL A 337 25.83 -15.59 -23.50
CA VAL A 337 25.84 -14.13 -23.74
C VAL A 337 25.06 -13.45 -22.62
N SER A 338 25.80 -12.84 -21.70
CA SER A 338 25.25 -11.99 -20.65
C SER A 338 24.37 -10.87 -21.23
N HIS A 339 23.24 -10.69 -20.57
CA HIS A 339 22.08 -9.88 -20.95
C HIS A 339 22.42 -8.45 -21.38
N THR A 340 22.37 -8.22 -22.69
CA THR A 340 21.87 -6.96 -23.29
C THR A 340 21.07 -7.31 -24.54
N PRO A 341 19.81 -6.85 -24.71
CA PRO A 341 18.97 -7.15 -25.88
C PRO A 341 19.61 -6.80 -27.24
N SER A 342 20.61 -5.92 -27.24
CA SER A 342 21.34 -5.47 -28.44
C SER A 342 22.15 -6.59 -29.11
N SER A 343 22.80 -7.46 -28.31
CA SER A 343 23.72 -8.49 -28.84
C SER A 343 22.99 -9.52 -29.72
N TYR A 344 21.80 -9.95 -29.31
CA TYR A 344 20.97 -10.86 -30.10
C TYR A 344 20.49 -10.21 -31.40
N ILE A 345 19.97 -8.98 -31.35
CA ILE A 345 19.51 -8.25 -32.53
C ILE A 345 20.66 -8.03 -33.52
N GLU A 346 21.88 -7.81 -33.03
CA GLU A 346 23.08 -7.67 -33.85
C GLU A 346 23.50 -8.96 -34.56
N THR A 347 23.18 -10.12 -34.01
CA THR A 347 23.45 -11.43 -34.65
C THR A 347 22.42 -11.79 -35.74
N LEU A 348 21.28 -11.07 -35.82
CA LEU A 348 20.22 -11.37 -36.77
C LEU A 348 20.62 -11.10 -38.24
N PRO A 349 20.12 -11.91 -39.20
CA PRO A 349 20.35 -11.68 -40.62
C PRO A 349 19.88 -10.29 -41.09
N LYS A 350 20.57 -9.71 -42.08
CA LYS A 350 20.23 -8.38 -42.64
C LYS A 350 18.77 -8.26 -43.11
N ALA A 351 18.21 -9.35 -43.64
CA ALA A 351 16.80 -9.39 -44.05
C ALA A 351 15.84 -9.26 -42.86
N VAL A 352 16.15 -9.89 -41.73
CA VAL A 352 15.35 -9.82 -40.50
C VAL A 352 15.50 -8.44 -39.85
N LYS A 353 16.72 -7.89 -39.76
CA LYS A 353 16.95 -6.51 -39.30
C LYS A 353 16.19 -5.47 -40.11
N ARG A 354 16.10 -5.65 -41.43
CA ARG A 354 15.27 -4.80 -42.31
C ARG A 354 13.79 -4.85 -41.95
N ARG A 355 13.25 -6.04 -41.65
CA ARG A 355 11.86 -6.20 -41.20
C ARG A 355 11.64 -5.53 -39.84
N ILE A 356 12.55 -5.71 -38.89
CA ILE A 356 12.49 -5.05 -37.58
C ILE A 356 12.53 -3.53 -37.73
N ASN A 357 13.41 -2.98 -38.56
CA ASN A 357 13.45 -1.54 -38.83
C ASN A 357 12.18 -1.03 -39.51
N ALA A 358 11.56 -1.83 -40.39
CA ALA A 358 10.26 -1.49 -40.96
C ALA A 358 9.14 -1.49 -39.90
N LEU A 359 9.16 -2.43 -38.95
CA LEU A 359 8.24 -2.44 -37.80
C LEU A 359 8.46 -1.22 -36.90
N LYS A 360 9.71 -0.84 -36.61
CA LYS A 360 10.04 0.40 -35.88
C LYS A 360 9.48 1.63 -36.59
N GLN A 361 9.59 1.71 -37.92
CA GLN A 361 8.97 2.80 -38.69
C GLN A 361 7.44 2.82 -38.60
N LEU A 362 6.80 1.65 -38.53
CA LEU A 362 5.35 1.58 -38.28
C LEU A 362 5.02 2.08 -36.87
N GLN A 363 5.81 1.70 -35.86
CA GLN A 363 5.63 2.16 -34.49
C GLN A 363 5.77 3.68 -34.36
N VAL A 364 6.72 4.31 -35.06
CA VAL A 364 6.82 5.78 -35.13
C VAL A 364 5.54 6.39 -35.70
N LYS A 365 4.92 5.78 -36.72
CA LYS A 365 3.65 6.27 -37.27
C LYS A 365 2.51 6.12 -36.26
N CYS A 366 2.49 5.03 -35.47
CA CYS A 366 1.54 4.87 -34.38
C CYS A 366 1.68 6.01 -33.36
N ALA A 367 2.91 6.33 -32.92
CA ALA A 367 3.15 7.44 -31.98
C ALA A 367 2.64 8.80 -32.52
N HIS A 368 2.76 9.05 -33.83
CA HIS A 368 2.20 10.27 -34.44
C HIS A 368 0.65 10.28 -34.49
N ILE A 369 0.01 9.12 -34.54
CA ILE A 369 -1.45 9.00 -34.44
C ILE A 369 -1.89 9.18 -32.99
N GLU A 370 -1.16 8.59 -32.03
CA GLU A 370 -1.39 8.77 -30.60
C GLU A 370 -1.24 10.22 -30.17
N ALA A 371 -0.25 10.94 -30.69
CA ALA A 371 -0.09 12.38 -30.49
C ALA A 371 -1.36 13.17 -30.88
N LYS A 372 -1.93 12.89 -32.05
CA LYS A 372 -3.19 13.52 -32.49
C LYS A 372 -4.38 13.14 -31.61
N PHE A 373 -4.43 11.89 -31.15
CA PHE A 373 -5.46 11.45 -30.21
C PHE A 373 -5.39 12.30 -28.93
N TYR A 374 -4.20 12.53 -28.39
CA TYR A 374 -4.03 13.35 -27.20
C TYR A 374 -4.30 14.85 -27.41
N GLU A 375 -4.04 15.39 -28.61
CA GLU A 375 -4.51 16.74 -28.98
C GLU A 375 -6.05 16.83 -28.92
N GLU A 376 -6.75 15.83 -29.46
CA GLU A 376 -8.22 15.78 -29.39
C GLU A 376 -8.73 15.56 -27.96
N VAL A 377 -8.04 14.77 -27.14
CA VAL A 377 -8.35 14.61 -25.71
C VAL A 377 -8.20 15.96 -25.00
N HIS A 378 -7.16 16.73 -25.28
CA HIS A 378 -7.00 18.05 -24.68
C HIS A 378 -8.15 19.01 -25.05
N ASP A 379 -8.60 18.99 -26.31
CA ASP A 379 -9.79 19.74 -26.74
C ASP A 379 -11.05 19.31 -25.98
N LEU A 380 -11.17 18.01 -25.71
CA LEU A 380 -12.26 17.45 -24.93
C LEU A 380 -12.19 17.88 -23.47
N GLU A 381 -11.01 17.85 -22.84
CA GLU A 381 -10.79 18.35 -21.49
C GLU A 381 -11.20 19.81 -21.36
N ARG A 382 -10.83 20.66 -22.33
CA ARG A 382 -11.24 22.08 -22.36
C ARG A 382 -12.75 22.24 -22.37
N LYS A 383 -13.44 21.42 -23.18
CA LYS A 383 -14.89 21.42 -23.26
C LYS A 383 -15.54 21.04 -21.93
N TYR A 384 -15.05 20.00 -21.25
CA TYR A 384 -15.61 19.56 -19.97
C TYR A 384 -15.19 20.46 -18.79
N ALA A 385 -14.03 21.10 -18.85
CA ALA A 385 -13.60 22.10 -17.85
C ALA A 385 -14.62 23.24 -17.73
N ALA A 386 -15.19 23.70 -18.85
CA ALA A 386 -16.26 24.69 -18.85
C ALA A 386 -17.55 24.20 -18.17
N LEU A 387 -17.82 22.89 -18.18
CA LEU A 387 -18.97 22.29 -17.49
C LEU A 387 -18.73 22.12 -15.99
N TYR A 388 -17.48 21.87 -15.58
CA TYR A 388 -17.10 21.81 -14.16
C TYR A 388 -17.00 23.18 -13.50
N GLN A 389 -16.69 24.23 -14.27
CA GLN A 389 -16.45 25.58 -13.74
C GLN A 389 -17.58 26.10 -12.82
N PRO A 390 -18.88 25.99 -13.17
CA PRO A 390 -19.97 26.41 -12.28
C PRO A 390 -20.04 25.61 -10.98
N LEU A 391 -19.69 24.32 -11.01
CA LEU A 391 -19.66 23.46 -9.81
C LEU A 391 -18.51 23.89 -8.88
N PHE A 392 -17.35 24.19 -9.44
CA PHE A 392 -16.20 24.67 -8.67
C PHE A 392 -16.41 26.08 -8.13
N ASP A 393 -17.08 26.96 -8.88
CA ASP A 393 -17.45 28.29 -8.40
C ASP A 393 -18.43 28.21 -7.23
N LYS A 394 -19.42 27.30 -7.30
CA LYS A 394 -20.34 27.02 -6.19
C LYS A 394 -19.65 26.42 -4.98
N ARG A 395 -18.72 25.46 -5.19
CA ARG A 395 -17.87 24.91 -4.12
C ARG A 395 -17.11 26.03 -3.39
N ARG A 396 -16.52 26.97 -4.13
CA ARG A 396 -15.82 28.12 -3.56
C ARG A 396 -16.76 29.00 -2.74
N GLU A 397 -17.98 29.26 -3.21
CA GLU A 397 -18.99 30.04 -2.47
C GLU A 397 -19.32 29.39 -1.12
N PHE A 398 -19.42 28.07 -1.06
CA PHE A 398 -19.59 27.32 0.20
C PHE A 398 -18.34 27.39 1.09
N ILE A 399 -17.14 27.19 0.53
CA ILE A 399 -15.87 27.24 1.29
C ILE A 399 -15.67 28.63 1.92
N THR A 400 -15.97 29.70 1.18
CA THR A 400 -15.81 31.08 1.65
C THR A 400 -16.97 31.57 2.54
N GLY A 401 -18.07 30.82 2.59
CA GLY A 401 -19.28 31.18 3.33
C GLY A 401 -20.02 32.38 2.75
N ASP A 402 -19.92 32.58 1.43
CA ASP A 402 -20.67 33.64 0.73
C ASP A 402 -22.11 33.18 0.41
N VAL A 403 -22.34 31.88 0.31
CA VAL A 403 -23.65 31.24 0.14
C VAL A 403 -23.74 30.07 1.13
N GLU A 404 -24.88 29.95 1.82
CA GLU A 404 -25.18 28.79 2.66
C GLU A 404 -25.88 27.71 1.82
N PRO A 405 -25.54 26.42 1.98
CA PRO A 405 -26.19 25.33 1.25
C PRO A 405 -27.65 25.20 1.67
N THR A 406 -28.51 24.79 0.74
CA THR A 406 -29.91 24.45 1.05
C THR A 406 -30.00 23.07 1.70
N ASP A 407 -31.09 22.80 2.43
CA ASP A 407 -31.32 21.50 3.09
C ASP A 407 -31.24 20.34 2.09
N ALA A 408 -31.82 20.49 0.90
CA ALA A 408 -31.77 19.48 -0.17
C ALA A 408 -30.37 19.29 -0.79
N GLU A 409 -29.50 20.29 -0.73
CA GLU A 409 -28.10 20.17 -1.18
C GLU A 409 -27.20 19.54 -0.10
N SER A 410 -27.66 19.57 1.15
CA SER A 410 -27.00 18.95 2.31
C SER A 410 -27.45 17.50 2.54
N GLU A 411 -28.56 17.08 1.92
CA GLU A 411 -29.05 15.71 1.93
C GLU A 411 -28.20 14.82 1.00
N TRP A 412 -27.28 14.06 1.60
CA TRP A 412 -26.52 13.03 0.91
C TRP A 412 -27.18 11.66 1.08
N HIS A 413 -27.68 11.08 -0.02
CA HIS A 413 -28.19 9.70 -0.03
C HIS A 413 -27.07 8.75 -0.45
N SER A 414 -26.43 8.10 0.52
CA SER A 414 -25.56 6.96 0.22
C SER A 414 -26.44 5.78 -0.25
N GLU A 415 -26.01 5.00 -1.25
CA GLU A 415 -26.73 3.78 -1.69
C GLU A 415 -26.73 2.66 -0.61
N ASN A 416 -26.23 2.94 0.60
CA ASN A 416 -26.24 2.10 1.80
C ASN A 416 -27.26 2.61 2.84
N GLU A 417 -28.54 2.79 2.45
CA GLU A 417 -29.62 3.19 3.38
C GLU A 417 -29.79 2.28 4.63
N GLU A 418 -29.18 1.09 4.64
CA GLU A 418 -29.19 0.16 5.77
C GLU A 418 -28.10 0.48 6.83
N GLU A 419 -26.97 1.11 6.46
CA GLU A 419 -25.93 1.51 7.44
C GLU A 419 -26.26 2.84 8.13
N ASP A 420 -26.80 3.81 7.40
CA ASP A 420 -27.13 5.14 7.94
C ASP A 420 -28.36 5.12 8.89
N LYS A 421 -29.27 4.14 8.74
CA LYS A 421 -30.36 3.92 9.71
C LYS A 421 -29.84 3.47 11.07
N LEU A 422 -28.73 2.73 11.11
CA LEU A 422 -28.12 2.28 12.37
C LEU A 422 -27.42 3.44 13.10
N ALA A 423 -26.83 4.39 12.36
CA ALA A 423 -26.22 5.61 12.93
C ALA A 423 -27.26 6.67 13.32
N GLY A 424 -28.35 6.80 12.55
CA GLY A 424 -29.45 7.74 12.81
C GLY A 424 -30.24 7.41 14.08
N ASP A 425 -30.45 6.14 14.39
CA ASP A 425 -31.16 5.69 15.60
C ASP A 425 -30.35 5.86 16.90
N VAL A 426 -29.02 6.00 16.80
CA VAL A 426 -28.15 6.34 17.94
C VAL A 426 -28.20 7.84 18.23
N LYS A 427 -28.27 8.69 17.20
CA LYS A 427 -28.42 10.15 17.36
C LYS A 427 -29.81 10.54 17.88
N SER A 428 -30.89 9.94 17.37
CA SER A 428 -32.25 10.27 17.83
C SER A 428 -32.53 9.83 19.28
N LYS A 429 -31.84 8.81 19.79
CA LYS A 429 -31.86 8.42 21.23
C LYS A 429 -30.98 9.28 22.13
N ALA A 430 -30.06 10.09 21.59
CA ALA A 430 -29.29 11.07 22.36
C ALA A 430 -30.08 12.37 22.62
N VAL A 431 -31.04 12.71 21.74
CA VAL A 431 -31.81 13.97 21.80
C VAL A 431 -32.80 14.04 22.98
N ILE A 432 -33.12 12.94 23.66
CA ILE A 432 -34.01 12.97 24.85
C ILE A 432 -33.23 13.37 26.14
N ALA A 433 -31.90 13.53 26.09
CA ALA A 433 -31.09 13.85 27.27
C ALA A 433 -30.48 15.27 27.28
N GLU A 434 -30.81 16.15 26.34
CA GLU A 434 -30.28 17.53 26.27
C GLU A 434 -31.38 18.60 26.27
N LYS A 435 -32.37 18.43 27.13
CA LYS A 435 -33.25 19.53 27.52
C LYS A 435 -32.99 19.86 28.97
N GLU A 436 -31.88 20.56 29.24
CA GLU A 436 -31.63 21.45 30.39
C GLU A 436 -30.15 21.84 30.51
N VAL A 437 -29.57 22.51 29.50
CA VAL A 437 -28.52 23.52 29.74
C VAL A 437 -28.75 24.68 28.77
N ALA A 438 -29.06 25.85 29.32
CA ALA A 438 -29.30 27.06 28.56
C ALA A 438 -27.98 27.68 28.06
N THR A 439 -27.99 28.05 26.77
CA THR A 439 -27.28 29.18 26.15
C THR A 439 -25.76 29.29 26.35
N ALA A 440 -25.02 28.79 25.37
CA ALA A 440 -23.82 29.44 24.84
C ALA A 440 -23.98 29.49 23.32
N GLU A 441 -23.98 30.68 22.72
CA GLU A 441 -23.95 30.85 21.27
C GLU A 441 -22.67 30.19 20.74
N GLU A 442 -22.79 29.11 19.96
CA GLU A 442 -21.65 28.63 19.20
C GLU A 442 -21.26 29.69 18.16
N PRO A 443 -19.97 30.04 18.04
CA PRO A 443 -19.54 30.97 17.01
C PRO A 443 -19.79 30.31 15.66
N ASN A 444 -20.79 30.78 14.90
CA ASN A 444 -21.05 30.31 13.55
C ASN A 444 -19.85 30.73 12.66
N PRO A 445 -18.92 29.82 12.32
CA PRO A 445 -17.74 30.19 11.55
C PRO A 445 -18.20 30.47 10.11
N LYS A 446 -17.72 31.56 9.50
CA LYS A 446 -18.05 31.87 8.10
C LYS A 446 -17.34 30.86 7.19
N GLY A 447 -18.11 30.05 6.46
CA GLY A 447 -17.59 29.09 5.48
C GLY A 447 -16.90 27.88 6.12
N ILE A 448 -15.95 27.29 5.40
CA ILE A 448 -15.13 26.15 5.84
C ILE A 448 -13.70 26.65 6.08
N PRO A 449 -13.30 26.90 7.34
CA PRO A 449 -11.98 27.41 7.65
C PRO A 449 -10.88 26.46 7.19
N GLU A 450 -9.77 27.03 6.72
CA GLU A 450 -8.54 26.29 6.41
C GLU A 450 -8.72 25.17 5.36
N PHE A 451 -9.79 25.15 4.56
CA PHE A 451 -10.13 24.06 3.64
C PHE A 451 -8.94 23.60 2.78
N TRP A 452 -8.34 24.52 2.00
CA TRP A 452 -7.20 24.19 1.16
C TRP A 452 -5.95 23.89 1.98
N PHE A 453 -5.72 24.62 3.08
CA PHE A 453 -4.57 24.36 3.95
C PHE A 453 -4.61 22.93 4.54
N THR A 454 -5.79 22.44 4.94
CA THR A 454 -5.98 21.06 5.39
C THR A 454 -5.64 20.07 4.28
N ILE A 455 -6.03 20.32 3.03
CA ILE A 455 -5.62 19.49 1.89
C ILE A 455 -4.09 19.45 1.74
N PHE A 456 -3.42 20.60 1.86
CA PHE A 456 -1.94 20.66 1.84
C PHE A 456 -1.29 19.85 2.97
N ARG A 457 -1.96 19.68 4.11
CA ARG A 457 -1.48 18.85 5.22
C ARG A 457 -1.79 17.36 5.06
N ASN A 458 -2.94 17.05 4.46
CA ASN A 458 -3.43 15.68 4.28
C ASN A 458 -2.69 14.96 3.13
N VAL A 459 -2.23 15.70 2.13
CA VAL A 459 -1.50 15.14 0.98
C VAL A 459 0.00 15.12 1.29
N ASP A 460 0.58 13.93 1.45
CA ASP A 460 1.99 13.74 1.83
C ASP A 460 2.96 14.56 0.95
N MET A 461 2.85 14.44 -0.38
CA MET A 461 3.69 15.17 -1.35
C MET A 461 3.63 16.70 -1.16
N LEU A 462 2.47 17.25 -0.79
CA LEU A 462 2.33 18.68 -0.53
C LEU A 462 2.84 19.06 0.85
N SER A 463 2.64 18.20 1.84
CA SER A 463 3.04 18.43 3.22
C SER A 463 4.56 18.58 3.35
N GLU A 464 5.33 17.83 2.55
CA GLU A 464 6.80 17.91 2.52
C GLU A 464 7.32 19.26 1.98
N LEU A 465 6.55 19.93 1.12
CA LEU A 465 6.91 21.23 0.55
C LEU A 465 6.59 22.39 1.50
N VAL A 466 5.62 22.21 2.40
CA VAL A 466 5.11 23.26 3.29
C VAL A 466 5.95 23.34 4.55
N GLN A 467 6.50 24.53 4.82
CA GLN A 467 7.24 24.81 6.05
C GLN A 467 6.35 25.52 7.09
N GLU A 468 6.74 25.51 8.36
CA GLU A 468 5.97 26.11 9.47
C GLU A 468 5.58 27.58 9.24
N TYR A 469 6.43 28.35 8.54
CA TYR A 469 6.16 29.77 8.22
C TYR A 469 5.29 29.97 6.97
N ASP A 470 5.08 28.93 6.16
CA ASP A 470 4.18 28.95 5.00
C ASP A 470 2.73 28.72 5.43
N GLU A 471 2.51 27.93 6.50
CA GLU A 471 1.18 27.62 7.04
C GLU A 471 0.28 28.85 7.23
N PRO A 472 0.70 29.92 7.95
CA PRO A 472 -0.18 31.07 8.17
C PRO A 472 -0.50 31.84 6.89
N ILE A 473 0.30 31.66 5.82
CA ILE A 473 0.04 32.26 4.51
C ILE A 473 -0.98 31.41 3.75
N LEU A 474 -0.84 30.08 3.79
CA LEU A 474 -1.75 29.13 3.16
C LEU A 474 -3.16 29.13 3.78
N LYS A 475 -3.30 29.53 5.04
CA LYS A 475 -4.62 29.75 5.66
C LYS A 475 -5.46 30.83 4.97
N HIS A 476 -4.82 31.75 4.24
CA HIS A 476 -5.49 32.78 3.44
C HIS A 476 -5.87 32.31 2.02
N LEU A 477 -5.59 31.06 1.66
CA LEU A 477 -5.91 30.48 0.36
C LEU A 477 -7.39 30.12 0.28
N GLN A 478 -8.12 30.78 -0.62
CA GLN A 478 -9.56 30.62 -0.80
C GLN A 478 -9.92 29.60 -1.88
N ASP A 479 -9.15 29.56 -2.97
CA ASP A 479 -9.46 28.68 -4.10
C ASP A 479 -8.22 28.32 -4.93
N ILE A 480 -8.26 27.16 -5.56
CA ILE A 480 -7.28 26.71 -6.56
C ILE A 480 -8.02 26.33 -7.84
N LYS A 481 -7.69 27.00 -8.94
CA LYS A 481 -8.31 26.79 -10.24
C LYS A 481 -7.31 26.29 -11.27
N VAL A 482 -7.80 25.48 -12.21
CA VAL A 482 -7.06 25.04 -13.39
C VAL A 482 -7.68 25.72 -14.60
N LYS A 483 -6.87 26.46 -15.37
CA LYS A 483 -7.28 27.06 -16.65
C LYS A 483 -6.44 26.51 -17.78
N PHE A 484 -7.09 25.96 -18.79
CA PHE A 484 -6.44 25.48 -20.00
C PHE A 484 -6.24 26.62 -21.00
N SER A 485 -5.26 26.50 -21.90
CA SER A 485 -5.05 27.49 -22.97
C SER A 485 -6.20 27.53 -23.96
N ASP A 486 -6.35 28.68 -24.62
CA ASP A 486 -7.41 28.92 -25.60
C ASP A 486 -7.22 28.06 -26.88
N PRO A 487 -8.31 27.76 -27.62
CA PRO A 487 -8.22 27.07 -28.90
C PRO A 487 -7.24 27.76 -29.87
N GLY A 488 -6.28 26.99 -30.39
CA GLY A 488 -5.25 27.48 -31.31
C GLY A 488 -3.97 28.03 -30.65
N GLN A 489 -3.91 28.09 -29.32
CA GLN A 489 -2.66 28.30 -28.58
C GLN A 489 -1.95 26.97 -28.29
N PRO A 490 -0.63 26.98 -28.04
CA PRO A 490 0.08 25.78 -27.59
C PRO A 490 -0.59 25.19 -26.34
N MET A 491 -0.55 23.87 -26.22
CA MET A 491 -1.13 23.14 -25.11
C MET A 491 -0.48 23.61 -23.80
N SER A 492 -1.26 24.13 -22.89
CA SER A 492 -0.77 24.54 -21.57
C SER A 492 -1.93 24.61 -20.59
N PHE A 493 -1.60 24.54 -19.31
CA PHE A 493 -2.55 24.82 -18.24
C PHE A 493 -1.91 25.74 -17.18
N VAL A 494 -2.76 26.55 -16.55
CA VAL A 494 -2.39 27.49 -15.52
C VAL A 494 -3.11 27.10 -14.24
N LEU A 495 -2.34 26.89 -13.18
CA LEU A 495 -2.83 26.80 -11.81
C LEU A 495 -2.93 28.21 -11.25
N GLU A 496 -4.13 28.62 -10.81
CA GLU A 496 -4.38 29.89 -10.16
C GLU A 496 -4.72 29.66 -8.69
N PHE A 497 -3.92 30.22 -7.80
CA PHE A 497 -4.10 30.18 -6.35
C PHE A 497 -4.67 31.53 -5.89
N HIS A 498 -5.93 31.55 -5.46
CA HIS A 498 -6.66 32.76 -5.09
C HIS A 498 -6.55 32.98 -3.59
N PHE A 499 -5.93 34.09 -3.19
CA PHE A 499 -5.74 34.45 -1.80
C PHE A 499 -6.62 35.64 -1.42
N GLU A 500 -7.11 35.61 -0.19
CA GLU A 500 -7.72 36.79 0.41
C GLU A 500 -6.66 37.87 0.72
N PRO A 501 -7.08 39.13 0.91
CA PRO A 501 -6.18 40.19 1.34
C PRO A 501 -5.45 39.81 2.65
N ASN A 502 -4.14 39.58 2.56
CA ASN A 502 -3.32 39.05 3.66
C ASN A 502 -2.16 39.98 4.01
N ASP A 503 -1.47 39.70 5.12
CA ASP A 503 -0.35 40.52 5.63
C ASP A 503 1.01 40.22 5.01
N TYR A 504 1.08 39.30 4.04
CA TYR A 504 2.33 38.77 3.51
C TYR A 504 2.69 39.33 2.14
N PHE A 505 1.76 39.35 1.20
CA PHE A 505 1.94 39.90 -0.14
C PHE A 505 0.70 40.68 -0.61
N THR A 506 0.82 41.39 -1.74
CA THR A 506 -0.29 42.20 -2.28
C THR A 506 -1.07 41.51 -3.40
N ASN A 507 -0.55 40.41 -3.94
CA ASN A 507 -1.22 39.64 -4.99
C ASN A 507 -2.51 39.02 -4.46
N SER A 508 -3.59 39.11 -5.23
CA SER A 508 -4.82 38.35 -4.97
C SER A 508 -4.79 36.97 -5.61
N VAL A 509 -3.99 36.79 -6.67
CA VAL A 509 -3.85 35.52 -7.39
C VAL A 509 -2.38 35.26 -7.67
N LEU A 510 -1.89 34.08 -7.29
CA LEU A 510 -0.59 33.56 -7.70
C LEU A 510 -0.80 32.51 -8.79
N THR A 511 -0.01 32.55 -9.85
CA THR A 511 -0.19 31.68 -11.02
C THR A 511 1.05 30.86 -11.32
N LYS A 512 0.85 29.59 -11.67
CA LYS A 512 1.88 28.70 -12.19
C LYS A 512 1.41 28.12 -13.52
N THR A 513 2.17 28.34 -14.58
CA THR A 513 1.85 27.94 -15.95
C THR A 513 2.73 26.77 -16.37
N TYR A 514 2.12 25.71 -16.88
CA TYR A 514 2.81 24.54 -17.42
C TYR A 514 2.56 24.46 -18.92
N LYS A 515 3.64 24.47 -19.71
CA LYS A 515 3.59 24.28 -21.16
C LYS A 515 3.73 22.80 -21.44
N MET A 516 2.84 22.30 -22.28
CA MET A 516 2.78 20.90 -22.65
C MET A 516 3.06 20.71 -24.13
N LYS A 517 3.56 19.54 -24.49
CA LYS A 517 3.80 19.15 -25.86
C LYS A 517 3.22 17.76 -26.10
N SER A 518 2.48 17.62 -27.19
CA SER A 518 1.95 16.34 -27.67
C SER A 518 2.53 16.04 -29.04
N GLU A 519 3.86 15.92 -29.13
CA GLU A 519 4.54 15.45 -30.34
C GLU A 519 5.67 14.50 -29.93
N PRO A 520 5.85 13.36 -30.64
CA PRO A 520 6.96 12.46 -30.36
C PRO A 520 8.31 13.16 -30.55
N ASP A 521 9.29 12.83 -29.71
CA ASP A 521 10.63 13.39 -29.84
C ASP A 521 11.30 12.92 -31.16
N LYS A 522 12.14 13.77 -31.76
CA LYS A 522 12.82 13.45 -33.03
C LYS A 522 14.02 12.51 -32.83
N ALA A 523 14.69 12.61 -31.70
CA ALA A 523 15.81 11.78 -31.29
C ALA A 523 15.32 10.45 -30.69
N ASP A 524 14.23 10.47 -29.92
CA ASP A 524 13.60 9.26 -29.39
C ASP A 524 12.06 9.24 -29.54
N PRO A 525 11.54 8.88 -30.73
CA PRO A 525 10.10 8.83 -30.94
C PRO A 525 9.37 7.73 -30.15
N PHE A 526 10.11 6.78 -29.56
CA PHE A 526 9.53 5.63 -28.86
C PHE A 526 9.29 5.89 -27.37
N SER A 527 9.83 6.99 -26.84
CA SER A 527 9.57 7.43 -25.47
C SER A 527 8.25 8.20 -25.31
N PHE A 528 7.51 8.43 -26.40
CA PHE A 528 6.25 9.16 -26.35
C PHE A 528 5.16 8.34 -25.67
N GLU A 529 4.78 8.73 -24.44
CA GLU A 529 3.70 8.08 -23.67
C GLU A 529 2.44 8.96 -23.56
N GLY A 530 2.54 10.24 -23.93
CA GLY A 530 1.43 11.19 -23.93
C GLY A 530 1.89 12.64 -23.91
N PRO A 531 0.99 13.59 -23.58
CA PRO A 531 1.34 14.98 -23.40
C PRO A 531 2.27 15.17 -22.20
N GLU A 532 3.48 15.65 -22.46
CA GLU A 532 4.46 15.90 -21.42
C GLU A 532 4.58 17.39 -21.13
N ILE A 533 4.84 17.72 -19.87
CA ILE A 533 5.21 19.08 -19.46
C ILE A 533 6.65 19.32 -19.90
N VAL A 534 6.85 20.31 -20.76
CA VAL A 534 8.17 20.64 -21.32
C VAL A 534 8.83 21.83 -20.64
N ASP A 535 8.03 22.70 -20.04
CA ASP A 535 8.49 23.95 -19.45
C ASP A 535 7.44 24.47 -18.46
N CYS A 536 7.87 25.26 -17.49
CA CYS A 536 6.98 25.91 -16.55
C CYS A 536 7.41 27.35 -16.24
N ASP A 537 6.41 28.23 -16.10
CA ASP A 537 6.57 29.62 -15.76
C ASP A 537 5.78 29.93 -14.49
N GLY A 538 6.46 30.44 -13.47
CA GLY A 538 5.81 30.92 -12.26
C GLY A 538 5.41 32.40 -12.32
N CYS A 539 5.04 32.97 -11.17
CA CYS A 539 4.69 34.38 -11.04
C CYS A 539 5.54 35.08 -9.98
N VAL A 540 5.75 36.39 -10.17
CA VAL A 540 6.44 37.21 -9.16
C VAL A 540 5.48 37.46 -7.99
N ILE A 541 5.93 37.15 -6.77
CA ILE A 541 5.19 37.43 -5.54
C ILE A 541 5.62 38.79 -4.99
N ASP A 542 4.67 39.71 -4.86
CA ASP A 542 4.86 41.06 -4.35
C ASP A 542 4.83 41.08 -2.81
N TRP A 543 5.91 40.55 -2.22
CA TRP A 543 6.07 40.46 -0.77
C TRP A 543 6.05 41.84 -0.09
N LYS A 544 5.25 41.96 0.97
CA LYS A 544 5.29 43.09 1.88
C LYS A 544 6.61 43.11 2.65
N LYS A 545 7.00 44.29 3.12
CA LYS A 545 8.32 44.54 3.72
C LYS A 545 8.60 43.58 4.90
N GLY A 546 9.62 42.73 4.73
CA GLY A 546 10.08 41.80 5.77
C GLY A 546 9.21 40.55 5.94
N LYS A 547 8.29 40.29 5.02
CA LYS A 547 7.38 39.13 5.03
C LYS A 547 7.72 38.06 4.01
N ASN A 548 8.79 38.26 3.23
CA ASN A 548 9.26 37.28 2.27
C ASN A 548 9.85 36.06 3.00
N VAL A 549 9.15 34.93 2.93
CA VAL A 549 9.54 33.65 3.53
C VAL A 549 10.49 32.84 2.66
N THR A 550 10.60 33.16 1.36
CA THR A 550 11.53 32.49 0.42
C THR A 550 12.98 32.94 0.59
N VAL A 551 13.23 33.96 1.44
CA VAL A 551 14.58 34.46 1.71
C VAL A 551 14.84 34.66 3.20
N LYS A 552 16.01 34.19 3.64
CA LYS A 552 16.51 34.39 5.00
C LYS A 552 17.49 35.55 5.03
N THR A 553 17.23 36.55 5.88
CA THR A 553 18.12 37.71 6.05
C THR A 553 19.21 37.43 7.07
N ILE A 554 20.45 37.28 6.61
CA ILE A 554 21.63 37.05 7.45
C ILE A 554 22.38 38.38 7.65
N LYS A 555 22.51 38.82 8.91
CA LYS A 555 23.29 40.01 9.28
C LYS A 555 24.76 39.64 9.51
N LYS A 556 25.65 39.97 8.56
CA LYS A 556 27.09 39.76 8.68
C LYS A 556 27.78 41.05 9.10
N LYS A 557 28.48 41.04 10.25
CA LYS A 557 29.31 42.17 10.70
C LYS A 557 30.63 42.16 9.93
N GLN A 558 30.89 43.19 9.13
CA GLN A 558 32.15 43.37 8.41
C GLN A 558 32.97 44.48 9.08
N LYS A 559 34.22 44.14 9.45
CA LYS A 559 35.17 45.10 10.03
C LYS A 559 36.12 45.60 8.94
N HIS A 560 36.24 46.91 8.81
CA HIS A 560 37.15 47.51 7.82
C HIS A 560 38.61 47.29 8.25
N LYS A 561 39.42 46.64 7.39
CA LYS A 561 40.87 46.51 7.57
C LYS A 561 41.49 47.91 7.47
N GLY A 562 41.78 48.55 8.60
CA GLY A 562 42.45 49.86 8.66
C GLY A 562 41.78 50.92 9.55
N ARG A 563 40.44 50.99 9.62
CA ARG A 563 39.72 52.07 10.35
C ARG A 563 38.98 51.61 11.62
N GLY A 564 39.00 50.30 11.91
CA GLY A 564 38.36 49.72 13.10
C GLY A 564 36.83 49.73 13.13
N THR A 565 36.17 50.50 12.25
CA THR A 565 34.71 50.62 12.18
C THR A 565 34.07 49.31 11.71
N VAL A 566 33.05 48.84 12.45
CA VAL A 566 32.25 47.66 12.13
C VAL A 566 30.96 48.12 11.46
N ARG A 567 30.69 47.64 10.25
CA ARG A 567 29.41 47.85 9.55
C ARG A 567 28.65 46.52 9.50
N THR A 568 27.35 46.54 9.74
CA THR A 568 26.50 45.35 9.60
C THR A 568 25.94 45.33 8.18
N ILE A 569 26.27 44.31 7.40
CA ILE A 569 25.72 44.08 6.05
C ILE A 569 24.67 42.98 6.16
N THR A 570 23.46 43.28 5.70
CA THR A 570 22.39 42.29 5.51
C THR A 570 22.56 41.62 4.16
N LYS A 571 22.79 40.30 4.15
CA LYS A 571 22.76 39.45 2.96
C LYS A 571 21.48 38.61 3.01
N GLN A 572 20.72 38.59 1.92
CA GLN A 572 19.61 37.64 1.75
C GLN A 572 20.15 36.36 1.13
N VAL A 573 19.70 35.21 1.64
CA VAL A 573 20.02 33.87 1.15
C VAL A 573 18.69 33.15 0.88
N PRO A 574 18.58 32.32 -0.17
CA PRO A 574 17.39 31.50 -0.39
C PRO A 574 17.04 30.68 0.84
N ASN A 575 15.74 30.47 1.05
CA ASN A 575 15.17 29.70 2.15
C ASN A 575 14.11 28.77 1.56
N ASP A 576 14.07 27.54 2.04
CA ASP A 576 13.09 26.55 1.56
C ASP A 576 11.68 27.03 1.91
N SER A 577 10.73 26.90 1.00
CA SER A 577 9.38 27.41 1.20
C SER A 577 8.53 26.86 0.08
N PHE A 578 7.28 26.53 0.38
CA PHE A 578 6.31 26.19 -0.65
C PHE A 578 6.23 27.28 -1.73
N PHE A 579 6.37 28.56 -1.37
CA PHE A 579 6.26 29.67 -2.32
C PHE A 579 7.41 29.73 -3.35
N ASN A 580 8.46 28.92 -3.19
CA ASN A 580 9.46 28.70 -4.25
C ASN A 580 8.83 27.99 -5.47
N PHE A 581 7.72 27.28 -5.30
CA PHE A 581 6.91 26.71 -6.39
C PHE A 581 6.52 27.74 -7.45
N PHE A 582 6.33 29.01 -7.07
CA PHE A 582 6.03 30.10 -8.01
C PHE A 582 7.26 30.74 -8.64
N SER A 583 8.47 30.29 -8.29
CA SER A 583 9.74 30.73 -8.85
C SER A 583 10.52 29.51 -9.35
N PRO A 584 10.00 28.81 -10.38
CA PRO A 584 10.60 27.56 -10.85
C PRO A 584 12.01 27.80 -11.40
N LEU A 585 12.84 26.76 -11.30
CA LEU A 585 14.15 26.72 -11.94
C LEU A 585 13.94 26.75 -13.46
N LYS A 586 14.60 27.69 -14.14
CA LYS A 586 14.59 27.74 -15.60
C LYS A 586 15.83 27.02 -16.11
N ALA A 587 15.64 26.12 -17.08
CA ALA A 587 16.75 25.66 -17.91
C ALA A 587 17.36 26.91 -18.58
N SER A 588 18.59 27.26 -18.19
CA SER A 588 19.31 28.38 -18.76
C SER A 588 19.37 28.20 -20.29
N GLY A 589 18.89 29.20 -21.04
CA GLY A 589 18.87 29.19 -22.51
C GLY A 589 20.23 29.14 -23.21
N ASP A 590 21.32 28.92 -22.45
CA ASP A 590 22.71 28.89 -22.90
C ASP A 590 23.25 27.47 -23.10
N GLY A 591 22.39 26.45 -23.19
CA GLY A 591 22.79 25.08 -23.55
C GLY A 591 23.66 24.37 -22.51
N GLU A 592 23.76 24.91 -21.30
CA GLU A 592 24.25 24.17 -20.13
C GLU A 592 23.10 23.31 -19.61
N SER A 593 23.32 21.99 -19.59
CA SER A 593 22.43 21.04 -18.93
C SER A 593 22.27 21.43 -17.47
N LEU A 594 21.06 21.32 -16.94
CA LEU A 594 20.82 21.45 -15.51
C LEU A 594 21.66 20.40 -14.76
N ASP A 595 22.10 20.72 -13.55
CA ASP A 595 22.69 19.70 -12.67
C ASP A 595 21.61 18.72 -12.21
N GLU A 596 22.01 17.50 -11.86
CA GLU A 596 21.10 16.39 -11.50
C GLU A 596 20.08 16.79 -10.42
N ASP A 597 20.51 17.60 -9.44
CA ASP A 597 19.64 18.12 -8.36
C ASP A 597 18.57 19.09 -8.89
N SER A 598 18.91 19.94 -9.86
CA SER A 598 17.95 20.86 -10.49
C SER A 598 16.99 20.12 -11.43
N GLU A 599 17.44 19.08 -12.12
CA GLU A 599 16.57 18.20 -12.93
C GLU A 599 15.56 17.47 -12.06
N PHE A 600 16.00 16.89 -10.93
CA PHE A 600 15.11 16.25 -9.96
C PHE A 600 14.07 17.23 -9.41
N THR A 601 14.50 18.44 -9.03
CA THR A 601 13.60 19.49 -8.52
C THR A 601 12.55 19.88 -9.55
N LEU A 602 12.93 19.99 -10.83
CA LEU A 602 12.01 20.32 -11.91
C LEU A 602 11.03 19.18 -12.20
N ALA A 603 11.49 17.92 -12.14
CA ALA A 603 10.63 16.75 -12.30
C ALA A 603 9.57 16.66 -11.19
N SER A 604 9.96 16.86 -9.93
CA SER A 604 9.01 16.94 -8.81
C SER A 604 8.00 18.08 -8.99
N ASP A 605 8.44 19.24 -9.48
CA ASP A 605 7.55 20.37 -9.77
C ASP A 605 6.49 20.04 -10.84
N PHE A 606 6.88 19.29 -11.87
CA PHE A 606 5.95 18.83 -12.92
C PHE A 606 4.95 17.82 -12.38
N GLU A 607 5.41 16.89 -11.54
CA GLU A 607 4.54 15.90 -10.87
C GLU A 607 3.49 16.58 -9.99
N ILE A 608 3.91 17.55 -9.17
CA ILE A 608 2.99 18.36 -8.34
C ILE A 608 1.98 19.11 -9.21
N GLY A 609 2.43 19.71 -10.32
CA GLY A 609 1.57 20.41 -11.27
C GLY A 609 0.48 19.50 -11.86
N HIS A 610 0.88 18.29 -12.26
CA HIS A 610 -0.03 17.26 -12.75
C HIS A 610 -1.01 16.80 -11.66
N PHE A 611 -0.52 16.59 -10.44
CA PHE A 611 -1.31 16.15 -9.29
C PHE A 611 -2.39 17.17 -8.91
N PHE A 612 -2.08 18.48 -8.95
CA PHE A 612 -3.08 19.53 -8.78
C PHE A 612 -4.16 19.49 -9.86
N ARG A 613 -3.75 19.35 -11.12
CA ARG A 613 -4.64 19.35 -12.28
C ARG A 613 -5.62 18.17 -12.25
N GLU A 614 -5.11 16.95 -12.04
CA GLU A 614 -5.88 15.74 -12.27
C GLU A 614 -6.56 15.18 -11.00
N ARG A 615 -5.95 15.36 -9.83
CA ARG A 615 -6.42 14.74 -8.59
C ARG A 615 -6.98 15.76 -7.61
N ILE A 616 -6.17 16.72 -7.17
CA ILE A 616 -6.57 17.62 -6.07
C ILE A 616 -7.75 18.50 -6.45
N VAL A 617 -7.66 19.27 -7.54
CA VAL A 617 -8.70 20.26 -7.87
C VAL A 617 -10.06 19.59 -8.14
N PRO A 618 -10.14 18.49 -8.91
CA PRO A 618 -11.41 17.80 -9.13
C PRO A 618 -12.00 17.14 -7.87
N ARG A 619 -11.15 16.63 -6.96
CA ARG A 619 -11.58 15.83 -5.80
C ARG A 619 -11.28 16.50 -4.45
N ALA A 620 -11.18 17.84 -4.42
CA ALA A 620 -10.70 18.60 -3.27
C ALA A 620 -11.43 18.26 -1.95
N VAL A 621 -12.76 18.06 -2.00
CA VAL A 621 -13.56 17.71 -0.82
C VAL A 621 -13.13 16.37 -0.23
N LEU A 622 -12.82 15.37 -1.06
CA LEU A 622 -12.39 14.06 -0.59
C LEU A 622 -10.97 14.09 0.02
N TYR A 623 -10.09 14.95 -0.49
CA TYR A 623 -8.78 15.19 0.14
C TYR A 623 -8.90 15.98 1.43
N PHE A 624 -9.91 16.84 1.55
CA PHE A 624 -10.22 17.55 2.79
C PHE A 624 -10.79 16.61 3.86
N THR A 625 -11.74 15.73 3.50
CA THR A 625 -12.34 14.76 4.44
C THR A 625 -11.44 13.58 4.75
N GLY A 626 -10.44 13.31 3.90
CA GLY A 626 -9.50 12.20 4.04
C GLY A 626 -9.89 10.96 3.24
N GLU A 627 -11.08 10.89 2.66
CA GLU A 627 -11.58 9.73 1.89
C GLU A 627 -10.81 9.46 0.58
N ALA A 628 -10.12 10.46 0.02
CA ALA A 628 -9.24 10.29 -1.13
C ALA A 628 -7.76 10.17 -0.75
N ILE A 629 -7.45 10.13 0.54
CA ILE A 629 -6.14 9.68 1.01
C ILE A 629 -6.15 8.17 0.76
N GLU A 630 -5.10 7.67 0.13
CA GLU A 630 -4.92 6.23 -0.07
C GLU A 630 -4.65 5.63 1.33
N ASP A 631 -5.72 5.29 2.07
CA ASP A 631 -5.63 4.63 3.38
C ASP A 631 -5.02 3.23 3.17
N ASP A 632 -3.72 3.11 3.43
CA ASP A 632 -2.99 1.85 3.52
C ASP A 632 -3.44 0.97 4.72
N ASP A 633 -4.33 1.46 5.59
CA ASP A 633 -4.58 0.90 6.93
C ASP A 633 -6.02 0.43 7.25
N ASN A 634 -7.03 0.59 6.37
CA ASN A 634 -8.43 0.27 6.72
C ASN A 634 -8.97 -1.06 6.17
N PHE A 635 -8.34 -2.18 6.49
CA PHE A 635 -8.96 -3.52 6.43
C PHE A 635 -8.43 -4.41 7.56
N GLU A 636 -8.91 -4.18 8.78
CA GLU A 636 -8.74 -5.12 9.89
C GLU A 636 -10.12 -5.52 10.42
N GLU A 637 -10.66 -6.64 9.95
CA GLU A 637 -11.32 -7.65 10.80
C GLU A 637 -11.63 -8.94 10.04
N GLY A 638 -11.13 -10.06 10.58
CA GLY A 638 -11.81 -11.36 10.49
C GLY A 638 -11.26 -12.39 9.51
N GLU A 639 -10.17 -13.06 9.85
CA GLU A 639 -10.18 -14.53 10.03
C GLU A 639 -8.84 -15.01 10.61
N GLU A 640 -8.90 -15.49 11.85
CA GLU A 640 -7.89 -16.37 12.44
C GLU A 640 -7.81 -17.66 11.61
N GLY A 641 -6.61 -18.09 11.21
CA GLY A 641 -6.49 -19.31 10.40
C GLY A 641 -5.06 -19.71 10.03
N GLU A 642 -4.35 -20.21 11.02
CA GLU A 642 -3.39 -21.32 10.96
C GLU A 642 -2.00 -21.14 10.31
N GLU A 643 -1.03 -21.43 11.17
CA GLU A 643 0.39 -21.61 10.93
C GLU A 643 0.62 -23.00 10.30
N GLU A 644 1.36 -23.10 9.21
CA GLU A 644 1.95 -24.37 8.80
C GLU A 644 3.38 -24.46 9.34
N GLU A 645 3.53 -25.22 10.42
CA GLU A 645 4.80 -25.79 10.87
C GLU A 645 5.25 -26.84 9.84
N LEU A 646 6.40 -26.59 9.18
CA LEU A 646 7.08 -27.60 8.39
C LEU A 646 7.86 -28.53 9.33
N GLU A 647 7.23 -29.64 9.70
CA GLU A 647 7.92 -30.84 10.21
C GLU A 647 8.83 -31.41 9.11
N GLY A 648 10.11 -31.57 9.44
CA GLY A 648 11.07 -32.34 8.66
C GLY A 648 11.52 -33.53 9.49
N ASP A 649 11.02 -34.71 9.09
CA ASP A 649 11.22 -36.05 9.66
C ASP A 649 12.57 -36.29 10.34
N GLU A 650 12.47 -36.81 11.57
CA GLU A 650 13.44 -37.71 12.17
C GLU A 650 13.37 -39.08 11.47
N GLU A 651 14.52 -39.70 11.20
CA GLU A 651 14.79 -41.09 11.59
C GLU A 651 16.23 -41.47 11.22
N GLY A 652 16.91 -42.16 12.16
CA GLY A 652 18.22 -42.76 11.95
C GLY A 652 19.07 -42.83 13.22
N GLU A 653 18.67 -43.70 14.15
CA GLU A 653 19.40 -44.14 15.34
C GLU A 653 20.80 -44.69 14.98
N ASP A 654 21.78 -44.48 15.86
CA ASP A 654 22.59 -45.55 16.49
C ASP A 654 23.74 -44.97 17.34
N GLU A 655 23.53 -45.11 18.65
CA GLU A 655 24.41 -45.65 19.71
C GLU A 655 25.91 -45.26 19.85
N ASP A 656 26.19 -44.95 21.13
CA ASP A 656 27.35 -45.32 21.95
C ASP A 656 28.58 -44.40 22.10
N ASP A 657 28.62 -43.80 23.30
CA ASP A 657 29.68 -43.86 24.31
C ASP A 657 31.14 -43.59 23.89
N ALA A 658 31.71 -42.50 24.41
CA ALA A 658 32.57 -42.60 25.60
C ALA A 658 33.31 -41.29 25.92
N GLU A 659 33.46 -41.07 27.22
CA GLU A 659 34.19 -40.06 27.95
C GLU A 659 35.62 -39.73 27.43
N ILE A 660 36.06 -38.48 27.64
CA ILE A 660 37.24 -38.10 28.46
C ILE A 660 37.69 -36.66 28.10
N ASN A 661 37.48 -35.74 29.05
CA ASN A 661 38.26 -34.51 29.25
C ASN A 661 39.57 -34.92 29.98
N PRO A 662 40.75 -34.23 30.00
CA PRO A 662 40.90 -32.78 29.77
C PRO A 662 42.30 -32.25 29.30
N LYS A 663 42.39 -30.91 29.23
CA LYS A 663 43.57 -30.03 29.46
C LYS A 663 44.67 -29.87 28.39
N LYS A 664 44.87 -28.57 28.06
CA LYS A 664 46.10 -27.74 28.04
C LYS A 664 46.48 -27.09 26.70
N GLU A 665 46.26 -25.78 26.66
CA GLU A 665 47.15 -24.71 26.15
C GLU A 665 48.67 -24.96 26.36
N PRO A 666 49.61 -24.11 25.84
CA PRO A 666 49.49 -23.01 24.85
C PRO A 666 50.65 -23.01 23.81
N SER A 667 50.64 -22.10 22.83
CA SER A 667 51.81 -21.22 22.50
C SER A 667 51.66 -20.44 21.18
N GLN A 668 51.44 -19.13 21.29
CA GLN A 668 52.22 -18.11 20.56
C GLN A 668 53.58 -17.90 21.30
N PRO A 669 54.54 -17.02 20.89
CA PRO A 669 54.58 -16.04 19.78
C PRO A 669 55.94 -15.99 19.03
N SER A 670 56.05 -15.14 18.01
CA SER A 670 57.10 -14.09 17.80
C SER A 670 57.07 -13.63 16.33
N GLU A 671 56.61 -12.42 16.03
CA GLU A 671 57.37 -11.15 16.00
C GLU A 671 58.52 -11.05 14.98
N CYS A 672 58.27 -10.19 13.99
CA CYS A 672 59.14 -9.08 13.54
C CYS A 672 60.48 -9.39 12.84
N LYS A 673 60.56 -9.16 11.52
CA LYS A 673 61.22 -7.96 10.91
C LYS A 673 61.46 -8.11 9.39
N GLN A 674 61.05 -7.05 8.69
CA GLN A 674 61.73 -6.36 7.58
C GLN A 674 62.64 -7.19 6.64
N GLN A 675 62.19 -7.40 5.41
CA GLN A 675 62.62 -6.63 4.23
C GLN A 675 61.62 -6.81 3.10
#